data_AF-A0A3A3A232-F1
#
_entry.id   AF-A0A3A3A232-F1
#
_cell.length_a   1.000
_cell.length_b   1.000
_cell.length_c   1.000
_cell.angle_alpha   90.00
_cell.angle_beta   90.00
_cell.angle_gamma   90.00
#
_symmetry.space_group_name_H-M   'P 1'
#
loop_
_entity.id
_entity.type
_entity.pdbx_description
1 polymer ?
#
loop_
_entity_poly.entity_id
_entity_poly.type
_entity_poly.pdbx_seq_one_letter_code
_entity_poly.pdbx_strand_id
1 'polypeptide(L)'
;MHLRLAVVQDLPTIANVAAQAMFDDELFDLICPKRHEYYSDYRDGFLRRVQDKLALPGWVVVVAEDAGQVVGYSVWERIGTTGSAKRWKEGKDGLRNRVERSFLNFSNQVASKTRPDRSVDNSRLAEYNALECFPFSDYPEIWSLSTLAVDPDHQRQGIGQKLVEWGLEQASQDNVPVCLEASAKGIRLYEKLGFKAVNEVKWEGITIKAMIWEKPITKPDTDSLVTGGPAGCAIASSLANSAKKPKVLLLEAGGQNGYKTKRIHGQRWSTQFNEDMNWGYRTVPQEHCNGREIDLSRGKGLGGSSAINFSLYLYGARDDYDEWASLVGDDSFQWNRMQPRFKNLENYNNDILSTTNSRYASPNPSGHGTKGPLHTSYAAEWDRDLPLMMDIFEEIGLPLNLDVNSGNPIGVSLFLNSTRQGVRTTAADLLLNAPDNLTIITESPVHRVIIQGTKAVGVETKGDQYLATNEVILSAGTLDTPKILMHSGIGPAEELEKFQINLVRDIPAIGKGLHDHFCSFLVFARNPETNDRNDFYGNQVAMDAALEQWNKDGSGPWVRHFAQLAGGFFKSDAITSLDEFKALPEKAQQFMLRETVPQYEIITHCAFHLMAPGFTTNYSYICLPVFLMNVQSRGEVRLQSSTQDDSLLFDPRFLSHPFDRLAGIEMFRHLLHITKHQSFTKDNVSTLMAPESESDDDILEYLRNTATPGYHFTGTVKMGKPGDADAAVDSKFRVYGIEGLRVADMSVVPLLTNNHTQATAYVTGVTCAEMLIGEYALDQV
;
A
#
# COMPACT_ATOMS: atom_id res chain seq x y z
N MET A 1 -20.70 -29.85 6.43
CA MET A 1 -20.76 -29.87 4.96
C MET A 1 -19.56 -30.56 4.31
N HIS A 2 -19.80 -31.62 3.52
CA HIS A 2 -18.81 -32.43 2.80
C HIS A 2 -19.12 -32.46 1.30
N LEU A 3 -18.11 -32.40 0.42
CA LEU A 3 -18.29 -32.54 -1.04
C LEU A 3 -17.85 -33.92 -1.50
N ARG A 4 -18.66 -34.56 -2.36
CA ARG A 4 -18.31 -35.82 -3.01
C ARG A 4 -18.91 -35.94 -4.39
N LEU A 5 -18.41 -36.89 -5.17
CA LEU A 5 -19.03 -37.24 -6.45
C LEU A 5 -20.39 -37.91 -6.23
N ALA A 6 -21.36 -37.58 -7.07
CA ALA A 6 -22.69 -38.17 -7.01
C ALA A 6 -22.68 -39.64 -7.44
N VAL A 7 -23.57 -40.42 -6.86
CA VAL A 7 -23.89 -41.80 -7.24
C VAL A 7 -25.35 -41.89 -7.70
N VAL A 8 -25.72 -42.99 -8.35
CA VAL A 8 -27.09 -43.19 -8.90
C VAL A 8 -28.16 -43.05 -7.82
N GLN A 9 -27.88 -43.45 -6.57
CA GLN A 9 -28.80 -43.33 -5.44
C GLN A 9 -29.11 -41.87 -5.07
N ASP A 10 -28.27 -40.91 -5.44
CA ASP A 10 -28.48 -39.49 -5.15
C ASP A 10 -29.50 -38.84 -6.10
N LEU A 11 -29.78 -39.46 -7.25
CA LEU A 11 -30.60 -38.88 -8.33
C LEU A 11 -31.96 -38.34 -7.87
N PRO A 12 -32.76 -39.06 -7.05
CA PRO A 12 -34.04 -38.53 -6.58
C PRO A 12 -33.88 -37.27 -5.73
N THR A 13 -32.86 -37.22 -4.87
CA THR A 13 -32.59 -36.06 -4.00
C THR A 13 -32.07 -34.89 -4.80
N ILE A 14 -31.14 -35.11 -5.73
CA ILE A 14 -30.64 -34.09 -6.65
C ILE A 14 -31.80 -33.49 -7.46
N ALA A 15 -32.71 -34.33 -7.97
CA ALA A 15 -33.86 -33.87 -8.73
C ALA A 15 -34.81 -32.99 -7.90
N ASN A 16 -35.02 -33.31 -6.61
CA ASN A 16 -35.78 -32.47 -5.69
C ASN A 16 -35.10 -31.11 -5.47
N VAL A 17 -33.80 -31.12 -5.15
CA VAL A 17 -33.01 -29.89 -4.94
C VAL A 17 -33.04 -29.01 -6.19
N ALA A 18 -32.85 -29.59 -7.37
CA ALA A 18 -32.90 -28.88 -8.64
C ALA A 18 -34.28 -28.24 -8.90
N ALA A 19 -35.34 -29.05 -8.76
CA ALA A 19 -36.71 -28.60 -8.99
C ALA A 19 -37.11 -27.47 -8.04
N GLN A 20 -36.70 -27.53 -6.78
CA GLN A 20 -36.99 -26.48 -5.80
C GLN A 20 -36.15 -25.23 -6.03
N ALA A 21 -34.84 -25.37 -6.26
CA ALA A 21 -33.94 -24.23 -6.46
C ALA A 21 -34.29 -23.40 -7.71
N MET A 22 -34.81 -24.05 -8.75
CA MET A 22 -35.15 -23.42 -10.04
C MET A 22 -36.64 -23.15 -10.22
N PHE A 23 -37.46 -23.43 -9.19
CA PHE A 23 -38.91 -23.33 -9.31
C PHE A 23 -39.39 -21.91 -9.62
N ASP A 24 -38.75 -20.91 -8.99
CA ASP A 24 -39.06 -19.48 -9.13
C ASP A 24 -38.00 -18.74 -9.97
N ASP A 25 -37.36 -19.44 -10.91
CA ASP A 25 -36.42 -18.84 -11.85
C ASP A 25 -37.12 -18.47 -13.16
N GLU A 26 -36.93 -17.22 -13.61
CA GLU A 26 -37.58 -16.62 -14.78
C GLU A 26 -37.32 -17.42 -16.06
N LEU A 27 -36.16 -18.09 -16.16
CA LEU A 27 -35.87 -18.95 -17.31
C LEU A 27 -36.89 -20.09 -17.41
N PHE A 28 -37.25 -20.68 -16.27
CA PHE A 28 -38.18 -21.80 -16.19
C PHE A 28 -39.65 -21.40 -16.31
N ASP A 29 -39.97 -20.10 -16.23
CA ASP A 29 -41.25 -19.58 -16.71
C ASP A 29 -41.42 -19.75 -18.22
N LEU A 30 -40.34 -19.59 -18.98
CA LEU A 30 -40.37 -19.72 -20.43
C LEU A 30 -40.24 -21.17 -20.91
N ILE A 31 -39.29 -21.92 -20.36
CA ILE A 31 -39.01 -23.29 -20.85
C ILE A 31 -39.87 -24.36 -20.17
N CYS A 32 -40.43 -24.08 -18.99
CA CYS A 32 -41.27 -25.01 -18.23
C CYS A 32 -42.57 -24.33 -17.72
N PRO A 33 -43.39 -23.72 -18.60
CA PRO A 33 -44.52 -22.88 -18.18
C PRO A 33 -45.61 -23.64 -17.41
N LYS A 34 -45.69 -24.97 -17.57
CA LYS A 34 -46.69 -25.81 -16.91
C LYS A 34 -46.16 -26.55 -15.69
N ARG A 35 -45.01 -26.16 -15.13
CA ARG A 35 -44.40 -26.81 -13.97
C ARG A 35 -45.26 -26.81 -12.71
N HIS A 36 -46.15 -25.83 -12.54
CA HIS A 36 -47.14 -25.82 -11.45
C HIS A 36 -48.22 -26.91 -11.62
N GLU A 37 -48.62 -27.21 -12.86
CA GLU A 37 -49.65 -28.23 -13.17
C GLU A 37 -49.04 -29.64 -13.20
N TYR A 38 -47.80 -29.77 -13.70
CA TYR A 38 -47.10 -31.04 -13.88
C TYR A 38 -45.78 -31.09 -13.10
N TYR A 39 -45.83 -30.79 -11.79
CA TYR A 39 -44.63 -30.71 -10.94
C TYR A 39 -43.82 -32.02 -10.91
N SER A 40 -44.50 -33.18 -10.89
CA SER A 40 -43.82 -34.47 -10.94
C SER A 40 -42.99 -34.65 -12.21
N ASP A 41 -43.55 -34.21 -13.35
CA ASP A 41 -42.90 -34.35 -14.65
C ASP A 41 -41.69 -33.41 -14.75
N TYR A 42 -41.84 -32.18 -14.24
CA TYR A 42 -40.78 -31.17 -14.10
C TYR A 42 -39.60 -31.67 -13.26
N ARG A 43 -39.89 -32.19 -12.05
CA ARG A 43 -38.87 -32.79 -11.18
C ARG A 43 -38.19 -33.97 -11.87
N ASP A 44 -38.98 -34.89 -12.44
CA ASP A 44 -38.43 -36.06 -13.13
C ASP A 44 -37.63 -35.66 -14.38
N GLY A 45 -37.88 -34.47 -14.94
CA GLY A 45 -37.06 -33.84 -15.99
C GLY A 45 -35.63 -33.58 -15.54
N PHE A 46 -35.43 -33.05 -14.33
CA PHE A 46 -34.09 -32.90 -13.75
C PHE A 46 -33.44 -34.24 -13.47
N LEU A 47 -34.20 -35.21 -12.95
CA LEU A 47 -33.70 -36.56 -12.71
C LEU A 47 -33.11 -37.15 -14.00
N ARG A 48 -33.86 -37.10 -15.10
CA ARG A 48 -33.42 -37.59 -16.42
C ARG A 48 -32.17 -36.86 -16.90
N ARG A 49 -32.14 -35.52 -16.81
CA ARG A 49 -30.99 -34.70 -17.23
C ARG A 49 -29.72 -35.07 -16.47
N VAL A 50 -29.78 -35.15 -15.14
CA VAL A 50 -28.60 -35.49 -14.32
C VAL A 50 -28.17 -36.94 -14.56
N GLN A 51 -29.14 -37.84 -14.74
CA GLN A 51 -28.87 -39.23 -15.09
C GLN A 51 -28.12 -39.36 -16.42
N ASP A 52 -28.48 -38.58 -17.44
CA ASP A 52 -27.74 -38.53 -18.71
C ASP A 52 -26.31 -38.05 -18.49
N LYS A 53 -26.11 -37.01 -17.66
CA LYS A 53 -24.76 -36.50 -17.37
C LYS A 53 -23.90 -37.49 -16.60
N LEU A 54 -24.45 -38.26 -15.67
CA LEU A 54 -23.73 -39.35 -15.01
C LEU A 54 -23.32 -40.47 -15.99
N ALA A 55 -24.10 -40.66 -17.06
CA ALA A 55 -23.86 -41.68 -18.06
C ALA A 55 -22.80 -41.29 -19.12
N LEU A 56 -22.57 -39.99 -19.33
CA LEU A 56 -21.69 -39.47 -20.37
C LEU A 56 -20.21 -39.34 -19.92
N PRO A 57 -19.24 -39.75 -20.75
CA PRO A 57 -17.81 -39.51 -20.51
C PRO A 57 -17.47 -38.01 -20.39
N GLY A 58 -16.59 -37.64 -19.46
CA GLY A 58 -16.14 -36.25 -19.27
C GLY A 58 -17.11 -35.38 -18.47
N TRP A 59 -18.30 -35.88 -18.13
CA TRP A 59 -19.25 -35.21 -17.25
C TRP A 59 -19.07 -35.65 -15.80
N VAL A 60 -19.12 -34.69 -14.87
CA VAL A 60 -18.91 -34.91 -13.45
C VAL A 60 -20.02 -34.22 -12.67
N VAL A 61 -20.67 -34.96 -11.78
CA VAL A 61 -21.69 -34.41 -10.87
C VAL A 61 -21.13 -34.47 -9.45
N VAL A 62 -21.14 -33.32 -8.77
CA VAL A 62 -20.64 -33.16 -7.41
C VAL A 62 -21.79 -32.75 -6.52
N VAL A 63 -21.95 -33.42 -5.39
CA VAL A 63 -22.97 -33.11 -4.37
C VAL A 63 -22.33 -32.53 -3.13
N ALA A 64 -23.02 -31.59 -2.51
CA ALA A 64 -22.75 -31.09 -1.17
C ALA A 64 -23.70 -31.78 -0.19
N GLU A 65 -23.14 -32.40 0.84
CA GLU A 65 -23.88 -33.06 1.90
C GLU A 65 -23.81 -32.26 3.19
N ASP A 66 -24.96 -32.12 3.85
CA ASP A 66 -25.05 -31.67 5.23
C ASP A 66 -25.89 -32.65 6.06
N ALA A 67 -25.38 -33.03 7.22
CA ALA A 67 -25.96 -34.08 8.09
C ALA A 67 -26.36 -35.40 7.38
N GLY A 68 -25.68 -35.76 6.28
CA GLY A 68 -25.96 -36.96 5.49
C GLY A 68 -27.05 -36.82 4.43
N GLN A 69 -27.57 -35.60 4.22
CA GLN A 69 -28.52 -35.26 3.16
C GLN A 69 -27.84 -34.41 2.09
N VAL A 70 -28.14 -34.68 0.81
CA VAL A 70 -27.70 -33.81 -0.30
C VAL A 70 -28.49 -32.51 -0.25
N VAL A 71 -27.79 -31.40 -0.07
CA VAL A 71 -28.35 -30.02 0.06
C VAL A 71 -27.92 -29.10 -1.08
N GLY A 72 -27.08 -29.57 -1.99
CA GLY A 72 -26.67 -28.83 -3.18
C GLY A 72 -25.91 -29.72 -4.15
N TYR A 73 -25.83 -29.30 -5.41
CA TYR A 73 -25.03 -30.01 -6.41
C TYR A 73 -24.54 -29.09 -7.52
N SER A 74 -23.52 -29.56 -8.23
CA SER A 74 -22.99 -28.93 -9.44
C SER A 74 -22.70 -29.98 -10.51
N VAL A 75 -22.80 -29.57 -11.77
CA VAL A 75 -22.57 -30.41 -12.94
C VAL A 75 -21.52 -29.77 -13.82
N TRP A 76 -20.47 -30.52 -14.08
CA TRP A 76 -19.29 -30.07 -14.79
C TRP A 76 -19.05 -30.93 -16.03
N GLU A 77 -18.52 -30.34 -17.09
CA GLU A 77 -18.01 -31.04 -18.25
C GLU A 77 -16.54 -30.67 -18.49
N ARG A 78 -15.69 -31.67 -18.65
CA ARG A 78 -14.30 -31.48 -19.11
C ARG A 78 -14.26 -31.57 -20.65
N ILE A 79 -14.15 -30.43 -21.31
CA ILE A 79 -14.12 -30.30 -22.78
C ILE A 79 -12.67 -30.22 -23.27
N GLY A 80 -12.28 -31.11 -24.16
CA GLY A 80 -10.93 -31.12 -24.74
C GLY A 80 -10.43 -32.51 -25.14
N THR A 81 -9.19 -32.54 -25.62
CA THR A 81 -8.48 -33.71 -26.15
C THR A 81 -7.14 -33.99 -25.45
N THR A 82 -6.71 -33.09 -24.56
CA THR A 82 -5.52 -33.25 -23.72
C THR A 82 -5.53 -34.54 -22.88
N GLY A 83 -4.34 -34.93 -22.40
CA GLY A 83 -4.20 -36.09 -21.51
C GLY A 83 -5.07 -35.99 -20.24
N SER A 84 -5.25 -34.78 -19.68
CA SER A 84 -6.18 -34.55 -18.58
C SER A 84 -7.63 -34.77 -18.98
N ALA A 85 -8.06 -34.21 -20.12
CA ALA A 85 -9.41 -34.45 -20.64
C ALA A 85 -9.69 -35.93 -20.89
N LYS A 86 -8.71 -36.68 -21.43
CA LYS A 86 -8.81 -38.14 -21.61
C LYS A 86 -8.98 -38.86 -20.28
N ARG A 87 -8.26 -38.49 -19.21
CA ARG A 87 -8.47 -39.10 -17.88
C ARG A 87 -9.90 -38.95 -17.38
N TRP A 88 -10.55 -37.80 -17.59
CA TRP A 88 -11.95 -37.62 -17.18
C TRP A 88 -12.95 -38.35 -18.08
N LYS A 89 -12.58 -38.59 -19.34
CA LYS A 89 -13.38 -39.36 -20.31
C LYS A 89 -13.20 -40.89 -20.15
N GLU A 90 -12.02 -41.34 -19.78
CA GLU A 90 -11.62 -42.76 -19.73
C GLU A 90 -11.56 -43.32 -18.29
N GLY A 91 -11.25 -42.49 -17.30
CA GLY A 91 -10.74 -42.86 -15.97
C GLY A 91 -11.73 -43.47 -14.97
N LYS A 92 -12.88 -43.97 -15.42
CA LYS A 92 -13.80 -44.75 -14.57
C LYS A 92 -14.40 -45.98 -15.25
N ASP A 93 -13.90 -46.42 -16.39
CA ASP A 93 -14.53 -47.53 -17.13
C ASP A 93 -13.95 -48.91 -16.76
N GLY A 94 -14.22 -49.36 -15.55
CA GLY A 94 -14.33 -50.80 -15.30
C GLY A 94 -15.55 -51.37 -16.04
N LEU A 95 -15.54 -52.66 -16.38
CA LEU A 95 -16.64 -53.34 -17.10
C LEU A 95 -18.03 -53.06 -16.48
N ARG A 96 -18.09 -53.00 -15.14
CA ARG A 96 -19.30 -52.68 -14.36
C ARG A 96 -19.89 -51.32 -14.69
N ASN A 97 -19.07 -50.27 -14.77
CA ASN A 97 -19.53 -48.91 -15.02
C ASN A 97 -20.01 -48.73 -16.46
N ARG A 98 -19.42 -49.44 -17.43
CA ARG A 98 -19.93 -49.45 -18.83
C ARG A 98 -21.31 -50.08 -18.96
N VAL A 99 -21.56 -51.17 -18.23
CA VAL A 99 -22.87 -51.85 -18.21
C VAL A 99 -23.91 -50.95 -17.54
N GLU A 100 -23.58 -50.35 -16.40
CA GLU A 100 -24.46 -49.42 -15.68
C GLU A 100 -24.81 -48.19 -16.52
N ARG A 101 -23.83 -47.58 -17.21
CA ARG A 101 -24.05 -46.48 -18.16
C ARG A 101 -24.99 -46.87 -19.31
N SER A 102 -24.78 -48.04 -19.91
CA SER A 102 -25.63 -48.54 -21.00
C SER A 102 -27.07 -48.76 -20.53
N PHE A 103 -27.26 -49.25 -19.30
CA PHE A 103 -28.57 -49.41 -18.69
C PHE A 103 -29.24 -48.06 -18.39
N LEU A 104 -28.51 -47.10 -17.84
CA LEU A 104 -29.03 -45.76 -17.56
C LEU A 104 -29.48 -45.05 -18.85
N ASN A 105 -28.66 -45.08 -19.91
CA ASN A 105 -29.02 -44.52 -21.22
C ASN A 105 -30.25 -45.20 -21.82
N PHE A 106 -30.33 -46.53 -21.77
CA PHE A 106 -31.49 -47.26 -22.27
C PHE A 106 -32.76 -46.91 -21.48
N SER A 107 -32.66 -46.88 -20.14
CA SER A 107 -33.80 -46.54 -19.28
C SER A 107 -34.31 -45.12 -19.53
N ASN A 108 -33.42 -44.15 -19.78
CA ASN A 108 -33.79 -42.77 -20.11
C ASN A 108 -34.44 -42.66 -21.49
N GLN A 109 -33.95 -43.37 -22.51
CA GLN A 109 -34.58 -43.40 -23.83
C GLN A 109 -35.99 -44.02 -23.81
N VAL A 110 -36.21 -45.02 -22.96
CA VAL A 110 -37.54 -45.61 -22.78
C VAL A 110 -38.45 -44.65 -22.00
N ALA A 111 -37.95 -44.04 -20.93
CA ALA A 111 -38.70 -43.10 -20.12
C ALA A 111 -39.12 -41.85 -20.91
N SER A 112 -38.23 -41.26 -21.70
CA SER A 112 -38.54 -40.06 -22.50
C SER A 112 -39.61 -40.30 -23.57
N LYS A 113 -39.72 -41.53 -24.10
CA LYS A 113 -40.76 -41.92 -25.07
C LYS A 113 -42.09 -42.30 -24.43
N THR A 114 -42.05 -42.89 -23.23
CA THR A 114 -43.25 -43.42 -22.55
C THR A 114 -43.87 -42.44 -21.55
N ARG A 115 -43.10 -41.44 -21.08
CA ARG A 115 -43.49 -40.41 -20.12
C ARG A 115 -42.88 -39.05 -20.52
N PRO A 116 -43.44 -38.38 -21.54
CA PRO A 116 -42.95 -37.07 -21.95
C PRO A 116 -43.16 -36.03 -20.84
N ASP A 117 -42.22 -35.09 -20.72
CA ASP A 117 -42.30 -34.00 -19.75
C ASP A 117 -43.35 -32.98 -20.19
N ARG A 118 -44.53 -33.01 -19.56
CA ARG A 118 -45.63 -32.09 -19.89
C ARG A 118 -45.42 -30.68 -19.35
N SER A 119 -44.43 -30.49 -18.47
CA SER A 119 -44.11 -29.16 -17.95
C SER A 119 -43.39 -28.29 -18.99
N VAL A 120 -42.65 -28.93 -19.90
CA VAL A 120 -41.72 -28.31 -20.84
C VAL A 120 -42.41 -27.81 -22.10
N ASP A 121 -42.03 -26.60 -22.54
CA ASP A 121 -42.27 -26.13 -23.91
C ASP A 121 -41.05 -26.47 -24.78
N ASN A 122 -41.17 -27.51 -25.61
CA ASN A 122 -40.08 -27.99 -26.44
C ASN A 122 -39.63 -26.99 -27.53
N SER A 123 -40.51 -26.07 -27.96
CA SER A 123 -40.14 -25.04 -28.94
C SER A 123 -39.23 -24.02 -28.28
N ARG A 124 -39.64 -23.51 -27.11
CA ARG A 124 -38.84 -22.55 -26.32
C ARG A 124 -37.52 -23.16 -25.84
N LEU A 125 -37.54 -24.43 -25.43
CA LEU A 125 -36.31 -25.13 -25.05
C LEU A 125 -35.35 -25.28 -26.23
N ALA A 126 -35.85 -25.53 -27.45
CA ALA A 126 -35.02 -25.59 -28.65
C ALA A 126 -34.42 -24.22 -29.02
N GLU A 127 -35.21 -23.13 -28.91
CA GLU A 127 -34.72 -21.76 -29.07
C GLU A 127 -33.60 -21.43 -28.07
N TYR A 128 -33.82 -21.74 -26.78
CA TYR A 128 -32.83 -21.53 -25.73
C TYR A 128 -31.53 -22.30 -25.98
N ASN A 129 -31.62 -23.58 -26.35
CA ASN A 129 -30.43 -24.40 -26.64
C ASN A 129 -29.67 -23.96 -27.90
N ALA A 130 -30.29 -23.16 -28.78
CA ALA A 130 -29.66 -22.60 -29.97
C ALA A 130 -28.95 -21.26 -29.68
N LEU A 131 -29.06 -20.72 -28.47
CA LEU A 131 -28.32 -19.53 -28.05
C LEU A 131 -26.84 -19.91 -27.89
N GLU A 132 -26.00 -19.59 -28.87
CA GLU A 132 -24.54 -19.66 -28.73
C GLU A 132 -24.06 -18.51 -27.83
N CYS A 133 -24.20 -18.66 -26.51
CA CYS A 133 -23.81 -17.62 -25.55
C CYS A 133 -22.30 -17.65 -25.30
N PHE A 134 -21.71 -18.82 -25.05
CA PHE A 134 -20.26 -18.95 -24.82
C PHE A 134 -19.49 -19.30 -26.12
N PRO A 135 -18.40 -18.59 -26.46
CA PRO A 135 -17.62 -18.83 -27.68
C PRO A 135 -16.66 -20.03 -27.52
N PHE A 136 -17.20 -21.26 -27.49
CA PHE A 136 -16.41 -22.47 -27.28
C PHE A 136 -15.29 -22.70 -28.31
N SER A 137 -15.39 -22.12 -29.51
CA SER A 137 -14.36 -22.19 -30.55
C SER A 137 -13.01 -21.61 -30.09
N ASP A 138 -13.06 -20.61 -29.22
CA ASP A 138 -11.87 -19.87 -28.77
C ASP A 138 -11.17 -20.60 -27.62
N TYR A 139 -11.85 -21.58 -27.01
CA TYR A 139 -11.40 -22.30 -25.82
C TYR A 139 -11.50 -23.82 -26.03
N PRO A 140 -10.58 -24.43 -26.81
CA PRO A 140 -10.64 -25.85 -27.16
C PRO A 140 -10.35 -26.79 -25.97
N GLU A 141 -9.82 -26.26 -24.87
CA GLU A 141 -9.52 -26.98 -23.63
C GLU A 141 -10.11 -26.20 -22.45
N ILE A 142 -11.22 -26.66 -21.87
CA ILE A 142 -11.92 -25.92 -20.81
C ILE A 142 -12.69 -26.87 -19.87
N TRP A 143 -12.95 -26.40 -18.66
CA TRP A 143 -13.99 -26.94 -17.79
C TRP A 143 -15.26 -26.10 -17.90
N SER A 144 -16.41 -26.71 -18.16
CA SER A 144 -17.69 -26.02 -18.27
C SER A 144 -18.56 -26.35 -17.06
N LEU A 145 -18.99 -25.33 -16.31
CA LEU A 145 -20.04 -25.46 -15.29
C LEU A 145 -21.40 -25.36 -15.98
N SER A 146 -22.06 -26.50 -16.11
CA SER A 146 -23.36 -26.58 -16.78
C SER A 146 -24.53 -26.32 -15.83
N THR A 147 -24.41 -26.65 -14.55
CA THR A 147 -25.50 -26.45 -13.58
C THR A 147 -24.95 -26.27 -12.18
N LEU A 148 -25.53 -25.34 -11.43
CA LEU A 148 -25.31 -25.16 -10.00
C LEU A 148 -26.68 -24.97 -9.34
N ALA A 149 -26.96 -25.75 -8.29
CA ALA A 149 -28.18 -25.59 -7.51
C ALA A 149 -27.92 -25.90 -6.03
N VAL A 150 -28.55 -25.11 -5.16
CA VAL A 150 -28.51 -25.27 -3.71
C VAL A 150 -29.95 -25.24 -3.23
N ASP A 151 -30.27 -26.18 -2.35
CA ASP A 151 -31.56 -26.28 -1.68
C ASP A 151 -31.95 -24.90 -1.08
N PRO A 152 -33.18 -24.40 -1.31
CA PRO A 152 -33.59 -23.06 -0.88
C PRO A 152 -33.34 -22.78 0.61
N ASP A 153 -33.52 -23.77 1.49
CA ASP A 153 -33.32 -23.62 2.93
C ASP A 153 -31.84 -23.58 3.33
N HIS A 154 -30.95 -23.93 2.40
CA HIS A 154 -29.50 -23.99 2.59
C HIS A 154 -28.74 -22.93 1.76
N GLN A 155 -29.45 -22.05 1.08
CA GLN A 155 -28.84 -20.93 0.36
C GLN A 155 -28.15 -19.94 1.32
N ARG A 156 -27.16 -19.20 0.79
CA ARG A 156 -26.37 -18.20 1.54
C ARG A 156 -25.50 -18.76 2.67
N GLN A 157 -25.35 -20.08 2.78
CA GLN A 157 -24.43 -20.75 3.73
C GLN A 157 -23.07 -21.11 3.10
N GLY A 158 -22.73 -20.53 1.94
CA GLY A 158 -21.48 -20.80 1.21
C GLY A 158 -21.45 -22.11 0.41
N ILE A 159 -22.55 -22.87 0.34
CA ILE A 159 -22.62 -24.15 -0.38
C ILE A 159 -22.30 -24.00 -1.86
N GLY A 160 -22.95 -23.04 -2.54
CA GLY A 160 -22.74 -22.78 -3.96
C GLY A 160 -21.30 -22.37 -4.27
N GLN A 161 -20.69 -21.55 -3.39
CA GLN A 161 -19.29 -21.17 -3.50
C GLN A 161 -18.37 -22.39 -3.46
N LYS A 162 -18.53 -23.29 -2.47
CA LYS A 162 -17.67 -24.48 -2.37
C LYS A 162 -17.80 -25.42 -3.57
N LEU A 163 -19.01 -25.56 -4.12
CA LEU A 163 -19.24 -26.36 -5.33
C LEU A 163 -18.51 -25.78 -6.55
N VAL A 164 -18.46 -24.45 -6.69
CA VAL A 164 -17.70 -23.78 -7.75
C VAL A 164 -16.20 -23.89 -7.52
N GLU A 165 -15.73 -23.65 -6.30
CA GLU A 165 -14.32 -23.78 -5.91
C GLU A 165 -13.75 -25.18 -6.21
N TRP A 166 -14.55 -26.24 -6.02
CA TRP A 166 -14.17 -27.59 -6.43
C TRP A 166 -13.80 -27.67 -7.92
N GLY A 167 -14.61 -27.06 -8.80
CA GLY A 167 -14.35 -27.05 -10.24
C GLY A 167 -13.13 -26.20 -10.61
N LEU A 168 -12.95 -25.05 -9.94
CA LEU A 168 -11.75 -24.22 -10.10
C LEU A 168 -10.48 -24.98 -9.68
N GLU A 169 -10.54 -25.80 -8.64
CA GLU A 169 -9.44 -26.65 -8.20
C GLU A 169 -9.08 -27.69 -9.27
N GLN A 170 -10.07 -28.38 -9.84
CA GLN A 170 -9.83 -29.34 -10.94
C GLN A 170 -9.24 -28.66 -12.17
N ALA A 171 -9.76 -27.49 -12.54
CA ALA A 171 -9.25 -26.71 -13.67
C ALA A 171 -7.82 -26.21 -13.43
N SER A 172 -7.50 -25.84 -12.19
CA SER A 172 -6.15 -25.45 -11.78
C SER A 172 -5.14 -26.59 -11.90
N GLN A 173 -5.54 -27.81 -11.53
CA GLN A 173 -4.74 -29.03 -11.66
C GLN A 173 -4.54 -29.43 -13.13
N ASP A 174 -5.58 -29.28 -13.94
CA ASP A 174 -5.54 -29.57 -15.38
C ASP A 174 -4.90 -28.45 -16.22
N ASN A 175 -4.67 -27.29 -15.61
CA ASN A 175 -4.12 -26.08 -16.21
C ASN A 175 -4.93 -25.56 -17.42
N VAL A 176 -6.24 -25.44 -17.22
CA VAL A 176 -7.20 -24.97 -18.24
C VAL A 176 -8.18 -23.97 -17.63
N PRO A 177 -8.79 -23.07 -18.43
CA PRO A 177 -9.82 -22.16 -17.96
C PRO A 177 -11.10 -22.88 -17.51
N VAL A 178 -12.00 -22.12 -16.90
CA VAL A 178 -13.38 -22.52 -16.58
C VAL A 178 -14.37 -21.58 -17.24
N CYS A 179 -15.40 -22.10 -17.87
CA CYS A 179 -16.53 -21.31 -18.37
C CYS A 179 -17.84 -21.65 -17.69
N LEU A 180 -18.77 -20.69 -17.74
CA LEU A 180 -20.15 -20.87 -17.31
C LEU A 180 -21.07 -19.86 -17.99
N GLU A 181 -22.37 -20.14 -17.93
CA GLU A 181 -23.44 -19.22 -18.30
C GLU A 181 -24.21 -18.84 -17.04
N ALA A 182 -24.12 -17.58 -16.65
CA ALA A 182 -24.70 -17.06 -15.42
C ALA A 182 -26.08 -16.46 -15.69
N SER A 183 -27.07 -16.87 -14.89
CA SER A 183 -28.31 -16.11 -14.72
C SER A 183 -28.06 -14.84 -13.90
N ALA A 184 -28.96 -13.87 -13.97
CA ALA A 184 -28.87 -12.63 -13.21
C ALA A 184 -28.64 -12.84 -11.70
N LYS A 185 -29.24 -13.90 -11.12
CA LYS A 185 -29.08 -14.27 -9.70
C LYS A 185 -27.68 -14.79 -9.37
N GLY A 186 -26.99 -15.43 -10.33
CA GLY A 186 -25.69 -16.06 -10.13
C GLY A 186 -24.47 -15.16 -10.39
N ILE A 187 -24.60 -14.10 -11.19
CA ILE A 187 -23.47 -13.26 -11.65
C ILE A 187 -22.56 -12.82 -10.48
N ARG A 188 -23.14 -12.28 -9.41
CA ARG A 188 -22.36 -11.77 -8.26
C ARG A 188 -21.50 -12.85 -7.59
N LEU A 189 -21.98 -14.09 -7.53
CA LEU A 189 -21.22 -15.21 -6.97
C LEU A 189 -19.97 -15.46 -7.83
N TYR A 190 -20.14 -15.52 -9.15
CA TYR A 190 -19.05 -15.84 -10.06
C TYR A 190 -18.03 -14.71 -10.18
N GLU A 191 -18.47 -13.44 -10.20
CA GLU A 191 -17.56 -12.28 -10.16
C GLU A 191 -16.69 -12.30 -8.89
N LYS A 192 -17.29 -12.63 -7.73
CA LYS A 192 -16.55 -12.79 -6.46
C LYS A 192 -15.49 -13.90 -6.53
N LEU A 193 -15.71 -14.91 -7.37
CA LEU A 193 -14.78 -16.03 -7.60
C LEU A 193 -13.79 -15.77 -8.74
N GLY A 194 -13.75 -14.55 -9.27
CA GLY A 194 -12.78 -14.13 -10.28
C GLY A 194 -13.18 -14.41 -11.73
N PHE A 195 -14.43 -14.81 -11.99
CA PHE A 195 -14.93 -14.93 -13.36
C PHE A 195 -15.15 -13.54 -13.98
N LYS A 196 -14.85 -13.42 -15.28
CA LYS A 196 -15.06 -12.22 -16.09
C LYS A 196 -16.07 -12.52 -17.19
N ALA A 197 -16.98 -11.58 -17.46
CA ALA A 197 -17.92 -11.72 -18.57
C ALA A 197 -17.17 -11.62 -19.92
N VAL A 198 -17.47 -12.54 -20.84
CA VAL A 198 -16.91 -12.57 -22.20
C VAL A 198 -17.96 -12.32 -23.27
N ASN A 199 -19.23 -12.60 -22.97
CA ASN A 199 -20.36 -12.30 -23.85
C ASN A 199 -21.66 -12.15 -23.04
N GLU A 200 -22.64 -11.45 -23.59
CA GLU A 200 -23.97 -11.28 -23.00
C GLU A 200 -25.04 -11.47 -24.09
N VAL A 201 -26.03 -12.33 -23.81
CA VAL A 201 -27.17 -12.57 -24.70
C VAL A 201 -28.46 -12.20 -23.97
N LYS A 202 -29.36 -11.51 -24.67
CA LYS A 202 -30.71 -11.22 -24.19
C LYS A 202 -31.72 -12.04 -24.99
N TRP A 203 -32.51 -12.86 -24.30
CA TRP A 203 -33.54 -13.70 -24.91
C TRP A 203 -34.85 -13.54 -24.13
N GLU A 204 -35.90 -13.07 -24.80
CA GLU A 204 -37.25 -12.90 -24.22
C GLU A 204 -37.26 -12.08 -22.91
N GLY A 205 -36.36 -11.10 -22.78
CA GLY A 205 -36.23 -10.24 -21.59
C GLY A 205 -35.28 -10.76 -20.51
N ILE A 206 -34.77 -11.98 -20.64
CA ILE A 206 -33.78 -12.58 -19.73
C ILE A 206 -32.37 -12.28 -20.23
N THR A 207 -31.51 -11.82 -19.33
CA THR A 207 -30.07 -11.65 -19.60
C THR A 207 -29.29 -12.88 -19.13
N ILE A 208 -28.51 -13.45 -20.05
CA ILE A 208 -27.57 -14.54 -19.79
C ILE A 208 -26.16 -14.00 -20.06
N LYS A 209 -25.27 -14.13 -19.08
CA LYS A 209 -23.86 -13.75 -19.25
C LYS A 209 -22.98 -14.98 -19.34
N ALA A 210 -22.28 -15.12 -20.46
CA ALA A 210 -21.17 -16.06 -20.59
C ALA A 210 -19.96 -15.50 -19.84
N MET A 211 -19.37 -16.29 -18.94
CA MET A 211 -18.25 -15.87 -18.11
C MET A 211 -17.11 -16.88 -18.17
N ILE A 212 -15.88 -16.38 -18.04
CA ILE A 212 -14.66 -17.19 -18.02
C ILE A 212 -13.83 -16.90 -16.78
N TRP A 213 -13.20 -17.93 -16.24
CA TRP A 213 -12.16 -17.86 -15.23
C TRP A 213 -10.88 -18.46 -15.81
N GLU A 214 -9.75 -17.79 -15.61
CA GLU A 214 -8.44 -18.27 -16.01
C GLU A 214 -7.57 -18.43 -14.77
N LYS A 215 -6.74 -19.48 -14.76
CA LYS A 215 -5.83 -19.73 -13.65
C LYS A 215 -4.85 -18.55 -13.52
N PRO A 216 -4.70 -17.94 -12.33
CA PRO A 216 -3.66 -16.96 -12.09
C PRO A 216 -2.29 -17.55 -12.41
N ILE A 217 -1.44 -16.79 -13.11
CA ILE A 217 -0.09 -17.26 -13.43
C ILE A 217 0.71 -17.27 -12.14
N THR A 218 1.04 -18.47 -11.65
CA THR A 218 1.98 -18.65 -10.53
C THR A 218 3.39 -18.46 -11.06
N LYS A 219 4.04 -17.36 -10.66
CA LYS A 219 5.43 -17.04 -11.01
C LYS A 219 6.38 -17.71 -10.00
N PRO A 220 7.64 -18.00 -10.39
CA PRO A 220 8.50 -18.95 -9.69
C PRO A 220 8.69 -18.64 -8.21
N ASP A 221 8.86 -19.69 -7.41
CA ASP A 221 9.11 -19.62 -5.97
C ASP A 221 10.36 -18.77 -5.67
N THR A 222 10.20 -17.77 -4.80
CA THR A 222 11.29 -17.01 -4.19
C THR A 222 11.49 -17.45 -2.74
N ASP A 223 12.65 -17.19 -2.14
CA ASP A 223 12.85 -17.44 -0.71
C ASP A 223 12.15 -16.34 0.10
N SER A 224 12.34 -15.08 -0.31
CA SER A 224 11.70 -13.91 0.30
C SER A 224 11.02 -13.03 -0.75
N LEU A 225 9.84 -12.54 -0.42
CA LEU A 225 9.09 -11.56 -1.21
C LEU A 225 9.00 -10.25 -0.44
N VAL A 226 9.34 -9.14 -1.09
CA VAL A 226 9.39 -7.80 -0.49
C VAL A 226 8.59 -6.83 -1.36
N THR A 227 7.84 -5.90 -0.78
CA THR A 227 7.25 -4.79 -1.57
C THR A 227 8.19 -3.57 -1.62
N GLY A 228 8.09 -2.73 -2.65
CA GLY A 228 9.00 -1.60 -2.90
C GLY A 228 8.86 -0.40 -1.94
N GLY A 229 9.82 0.52 -2.01
CA GLY A 229 9.93 1.72 -1.15
C GLY A 229 11.30 1.84 -0.46
N PRO A 230 11.57 2.89 0.35
CA PRO A 230 12.85 3.03 1.07
C PRO A 230 13.25 1.82 1.91
N ALA A 231 12.33 1.34 2.78
CA ALA A 231 12.58 0.17 3.60
C ALA A 231 12.67 -1.11 2.75
N GLY A 232 11.74 -1.30 1.80
CA GLY A 232 11.71 -2.46 0.92
C GLY A 232 12.95 -2.63 0.06
N CYS A 233 13.45 -1.55 -0.55
CA CYS A 233 14.71 -1.57 -1.31
C CYS A 233 15.91 -1.90 -0.43
N ALA A 234 15.95 -1.39 0.81
CA ALA A 234 17.02 -1.70 1.76
C ALA A 234 16.98 -3.19 2.15
N ILE A 235 15.80 -3.74 2.45
CA ILE A 235 15.63 -5.16 2.77
C ILE A 235 16.06 -6.04 1.60
N ALA A 236 15.53 -5.78 0.41
CA ALA A 236 15.81 -6.59 -0.77
C ALA A 236 17.30 -6.60 -1.12
N SER A 237 17.95 -5.42 -1.08
CA SER A 237 19.38 -5.29 -1.34
C SER A 237 20.22 -6.01 -0.28
N SER A 238 19.91 -5.85 1.00
CA SER A 238 20.63 -6.51 2.10
C SER A 238 20.50 -8.03 2.06
N LEU A 239 19.29 -8.56 1.87
CA LEU A 239 19.07 -10.00 1.77
C LEU A 239 19.79 -10.61 0.56
N ALA A 240 19.68 -9.96 -0.60
CA ALA A 240 20.28 -10.46 -1.83
C ALA A 240 21.81 -10.47 -1.78
N ASN A 241 22.42 -9.54 -1.06
CA ASN A 241 23.87 -9.44 -0.87
C ASN A 241 24.42 -10.25 0.33
N SER A 242 23.57 -10.98 1.05
CA SER A 242 24.02 -11.89 2.12
C SER A 242 24.89 -13.04 1.58
N ALA A 243 25.65 -13.70 2.45
CA ALA A 243 26.61 -14.73 2.06
C ALA A 243 25.96 -15.92 1.33
N LYS A 244 24.77 -16.33 1.79
CA LYS A 244 24.00 -17.43 1.20
C LYS A 244 23.30 -17.09 -0.12
N LYS A 245 23.16 -15.80 -0.45
CA LYS A 245 22.49 -15.31 -1.67
C LYS A 245 21.11 -15.95 -1.93
N PRO A 246 20.15 -15.81 -1.00
CA PRO A 246 18.78 -16.30 -1.21
C PRO A 246 18.14 -15.62 -2.42
N LYS A 247 17.16 -16.28 -3.03
CA LYS A 247 16.33 -15.67 -4.07
C LYS A 247 15.38 -14.65 -3.43
N VAL A 248 15.44 -13.43 -3.91
CA VAL A 248 14.62 -12.32 -3.42
C VAL A 248 13.81 -11.76 -4.58
N LEU A 249 12.52 -11.54 -4.35
CA LEU A 249 11.62 -10.87 -5.27
C LEU A 249 11.17 -9.55 -4.65
N LEU A 250 11.40 -8.43 -5.35
CA LEU A 250 10.83 -7.13 -5.03
C LEU A 250 9.69 -6.81 -5.99
N LEU A 251 8.49 -6.56 -5.44
CA LEU A 251 7.32 -6.10 -6.19
C LEU A 251 7.05 -4.62 -5.92
N GLU A 252 6.91 -3.83 -6.97
CA GLU A 252 6.62 -2.40 -6.89
C GLU A 252 5.39 -2.07 -7.73
N ALA A 253 4.46 -1.30 -7.16
CA ALA A 253 3.20 -0.94 -7.81
C ALA A 253 3.39 0.06 -8.97
N GLY A 254 4.34 0.99 -8.85
CA GLY A 254 4.64 1.96 -9.89
C GLY A 254 5.78 1.57 -10.83
N GLY A 255 6.20 2.52 -11.66
CA GLY A 255 7.26 2.34 -12.65
C GLY A 255 8.68 2.42 -12.07
N GLN A 256 9.68 2.46 -12.96
CA GLN A 256 11.10 2.36 -12.62
C GLN A 256 11.70 3.61 -11.95
N ASN A 257 11.16 4.82 -12.17
CA ASN A 257 11.60 6.11 -11.58
C ASN A 257 13.14 6.43 -11.64
N GLY A 258 13.92 5.66 -12.39
CA GLY A 258 15.38 5.69 -12.39
C GLY A 258 16.03 6.74 -13.28
N TYR A 259 15.23 7.43 -14.11
CA TYR A 259 15.76 8.34 -15.13
C TYR A 259 16.43 9.55 -14.48
N LYS A 260 17.70 9.80 -14.85
CA LYS A 260 18.49 10.94 -14.35
C LYS A 260 17.73 12.26 -14.52
N THR A 261 17.04 12.44 -15.64
CA THR A 261 16.22 13.64 -15.96
C THR A 261 15.10 13.93 -14.96
N LYS A 262 14.64 12.93 -14.19
CA LYS A 262 13.64 13.09 -13.13
C LYS A 262 14.25 13.34 -11.74
N ARG A 263 15.57 13.53 -11.67
CA ARG A 263 16.35 13.60 -10.41
C ARG A 263 17.14 14.89 -10.25
N ILE A 264 16.78 15.95 -10.97
CA ILE A 264 17.39 17.28 -10.82
C ILE A 264 17.06 17.81 -9.42
N HIS A 265 18.08 18.13 -8.62
CA HIS A 265 17.89 18.46 -7.21
C HIS A 265 16.94 19.64 -6.97
N GLY A 266 17.10 20.77 -7.67
CA GLY A 266 16.22 21.94 -7.48
C GLY A 266 14.80 21.76 -7.99
N GLN A 267 14.51 20.71 -8.77
CA GLN A 267 13.14 20.34 -9.15
C GLN A 267 12.41 19.52 -8.07
N ARG A 268 13.06 19.24 -6.93
CA ARG A 268 12.48 18.47 -5.82
C ARG A 268 11.14 18.98 -5.32
N TRP A 269 10.91 20.29 -5.44
CA TRP A 269 9.71 20.97 -4.94
C TRP A 269 8.47 20.71 -5.80
N SER A 270 8.65 20.39 -7.07
CA SER A 270 7.57 20.11 -8.02
C SER A 270 7.47 18.63 -8.41
N THR A 271 8.46 17.81 -8.05
CA THR A 271 8.51 16.38 -8.44
C THR A 271 7.28 15.61 -7.98
N GLN A 272 6.71 15.95 -6.81
CA GLN A 272 5.49 15.34 -6.28
C GLN A 272 4.25 15.55 -7.18
N PHE A 273 4.21 16.56 -8.05
CA PHE A 273 3.10 16.76 -8.99
C PHE A 273 3.21 15.90 -10.25
N ASN A 274 4.24 15.07 -10.37
CA ASN A 274 4.31 14.07 -11.43
C ASN A 274 3.32 12.92 -11.11
N GLU A 275 2.23 12.86 -11.86
CA GLU A 275 1.14 11.88 -11.66
C GLU A 275 1.61 10.42 -11.77
N ASP A 276 2.63 10.12 -12.61
CA ASP A 276 3.17 8.77 -12.73
C ASP A 276 3.96 8.34 -11.48
N MET A 277 4.45 9.31 -10.69
CA MET A 277 5.32 9.09 -9.54
C MET A 277 4.61 9.32 -8.20
N ASN A 278 3.34 9.71 -8.19
CA ASN A 278 2.58 10.01 -6.98
C ASN A 278 1.25 9.26 -6.99
N TRP A 279 0.85 8.74 -5.83
CA TRP A 279 -0.46 8.11 -5.64
C TRP A 279 -1.63 9.09 -5.69
N GLY A 280 -1.40 10.38 -5.38
CA GLY A 280 -2.44 11.41 -5.43
C GLY A 280 -3.50 11.29 -4.31
N TYR A 281 -3.11 10.71 -3.16
CA TYR A 281 -4.01 10.56 -2.02
C TYR A 281 -4.39 11.88 -1.38
N ARG A 282 -5.56 11.88 -0.71
CA ARG A 282 -6.06 13.01 0.07
C ARG A 282 -6.65 12.51 1.38
N THR A 283 -6.63 13.36 2.41
CA THR A 283 -7.38 13.09 3.65
C THR A 283 -8.88 13.15 3.39
N VAL A 284 -9.67 12.53 4.27
CA VAL A 284 -11.06 12.93 4.48
C VAL A 284 -11.11 14.40 4.96
N PRO A 285 -12.27 15.10 4.88
CA PRO A 285 -12.41 16.43 5.45
C PRO A 285 -11.96 16.48 6.91
N GLN A 286 -10.98 17.35 7.20
CA GLN A 286 -10.37 17.43 8.51
C GLN A 286 -11.15 18.40 9.42
N GLU A 287 -11.79 17.86 10.45
CA GLU A 287 -12.70 18.61 11.36
C GLU A 287 -12.03 19.86 11.95
N HIS A 288 -10.82 19.73 12.47
CA HIS A 288 -10.08 20.84 13.09
C HIS A 288 -9.19 21.62 12.11
N CYS A 289 -9.38 21.42 10.82
CA CYS A 289 -8.72 22.17 9.74
C CYS A 289 -9.77 22.75 8.77
N ASN A 290 -10.88 23.27 9.30
CA ASN A 290 -11.97 23.91 8.56
C ASN A 290 -12.55 23.04 7.43
N GLY A 291 -12.60 21.71 7.63
CA GLY A 291 -13.14 20.77 6.65
C GLY A 291 -12.28 20.61 5.40
N ARG A 292 -11.02 21.08 5.41
CA ARG A 292 -10.10 20.90 4.27
C ARG A 292 -9.83 19.42 4.01
N GLU A 293 -9.84 19.05 2.74
CA GLU A 293 -9.24 17.81 2.25
C GLU A 293 -7.80 18.10 1.84
N ILE A 294 -6.84 17.50 2.52
CA ILE A 294 -5.43 17.84 2.43
C ILE A 294 -4.69 16.80 1.60
N ASP A 295 -3.76 17.23 0.75
CA ASP A 295 -2.93 16.34 -0.07
C ASP A 295 -2.03 15.44 0.80
N LEU A 296 -1.93 14.18 0.41
CA LEU A 296 -1.12 13.15 1.07
C LEU A 296 -0.11 12.54 0.08
N SER A 297 0.68 13.39 -0.58
CA SER A 297 1.70 12.96 -1.55
C SER A 297 2.53 11.77 -1.09
N ARG A 298 2.46 10.67 -1.86
CA ARG A 298 3.18 9.41 -1.63
C ARG A 298 3.79 8.91 -2.93
N GLY A 299 5.08 8.59 -2.88
CA GLY A 299 5.79 8.11 -4.05
C GLY A 299 5.29 6.76 -4.54
N LYS A 300 5.04 6.66 -5.85
CA LYS A 300 4.64 5.46 -6.57
C LYS A 300 5.75 5.08 -7.55
N GLY A 301 6.25 3.85 -7.49
CA GLY A 301 7.38 3.36 -8.29
C GLY A 301 8.68 3.26 -7.51
N LEU A 302 9.73 2.69 -8.14
CA LEU A 302 10.99 2.39 -7.44
C LEU A 302 11.57 3.63 -6.78
N GLY A 303 12.07 3.47 -5.55
CA GLY A 303 12.43 4.61 -4.70
C GLY A 303 11.32 4.99 -3.72
N GLY A 304 10.05 4.70 -4.04
CA GLY A 304 8.89 5.16 -3.29
C GLY A 304 8.96 6.66 -3.03
N SER A 305 8.61 7.08 -1.81
CA SER A 305 8.59 8.51 -1.45
C SER A 305 9.96 9.20 -1.50
N SER A 306 11.09 8.47 -1.45
CA SER A 306 12.41 9.08 -1.64
C SER A 306 12.62 9.65 -3.05
N ALA A 307 11.85 9.18 -4.03
CA ALA A 307 11.89 9.67 -5.41
C ALA A 307 11.23 11.05 -5.58
N ILE A 308 10.26 11.40 -4.71
CA ILE A 308 9.47 12.64 -4.85
C ILE A 308 9.62 13.62 -3.69
N ASN A 309 10.24 13.23 -2.56
CA ASN A 309 10.34 14.09 -1.36
C ASN A 309 11.28 15.29 -1.54
N PHE A 310 11.49 16.07 -0.48
CA PHE A 310 12.38 17.25 -0.50
C PHE A 310 13.86 16.93 -0.21
N SER A 311 14.29 15.67 -0.30
CA SER A 311 15.70 15.24 -0.27
C SER A 311 16.48 15.54 1.01
N LEU A 312 15.83 15.79 2.15
CA LEU A 312 16.53 15.93 3.42
C LEU A 312 16.93 14.55 3.97
N TYR A 313 18.17 14.43 4.43
CA TYR A 313 18.75 13.19 4.98
C TYR A 313 19.24 13.42 6.41
N LEU A 314 18.30 13.31 7.35
CA LEU A 314 18.52 13.63 8.76
C LEU A 314 18.33 12.38 9.63
N TYR A 315 19.25 12.09 10.54
CA TYR A 315 19.16 10.95 11.45
C TYR A 315 18.17 11.19 12.58
N GLY A 316 18.02 12.43 13.06
CA GLY A 316 17.14 12.75 14.17
C GLY A 316 17.79 12.60 15.55
N ALA A 317 16.96 12.60 16.59
CA ALA A 317 17.41 12.61 17.97
C ALA A 317 17.76 11.20 18.44
N ARG A 318 18.91 11.03 19.10
CA ARG A 318 19.30 9.74 19.70
C ARG A 318 18.25 9.20 20.67
N ASP A 319 17.61 10.12 21.40
CA ASP A 319 16.59 9.79 22.40
C ASP A 319 15.32 9.19 21.77
N ASP A 320 15.07 9.41 20.46
CA ASP A 320 13.95 8.80 19.73
C ASP A 320 14.17 7.29 19.59
N TYR A 321 15.38 6.89 19.24
CA TYR A 321 15.77 5.50 19.03
C TYR A 321 15.84 4.74 20.35
N ASP A 322 16.31 5.40 21.41
CA ASP A 322 16.30 4.84 22.75
C ASP A 322 14.86 4.71 23.29
N GLU A 323 13.96 5.63 22.96
CA GLU A 323 12.53 5.47 23.25
C GLU A 323 11.89 4.36 22.43
N TRP A 324 12.23 4.24 21.15
CA TRP A 324 11.78 3.12 20.32
C TRP A 324 12.16 1.80 21.00
N ALA A 325 13.43 1.61 21.33
CA ALA A 325 13.93 0.41 22.01
C ALA A 325 13.15 0.12 23.30
N SER A 326 12.88 1.14 24.12
CA SER A 326 12.09 1.03 25.35
C SER A 326 10.64 0.60 25.11
N LEU A 327 9.98 1.22 24.11
CA LEU A 327 8.59 0.94 23.75
C LEU A 327 8.41 -0.52 23.29
N VAL A 328 9.36 -1.04 22.51
CA VAL A 328 9.27 -2.40 21.94
C VAL A 328 9.98 -3.47 22.77
N GLY A 329 10.80 -3.05 23.74
CA GLY A 329 11.58 -3.94 24.60
C GLY A 329 12.75 -4.63 23.89
N ASP A 330 13.40 -3.94 22.96
CA ASP A 330 14.47 -4.50 22.13
C ASP A 330 15.60 -3.48 21.91
N ASP A 331 16.77 -3.78 22.48
CA ASP A 331 17.93 -2.90 22.42
C ASP A 331 18.55 -2.78 21.01
N SER A 332 18.12 -3.62 20.06
CA SER A 332 18.55 -3.47 18.66
C SER A 332 18.11 -2.13 18.05
N PHE A 333 17.13 -1.45 18.64
CA PHE A 333 16.65 -0.14 18.20
C PHE A 333 17.35 1.04 18.88
N GLN A 334 18.20 0.83 19.89
CA GLN A 334 18.92 1.91 20.57
C GLN A 334 19.82 2.69 19.60
N TRP A 335 20.07 3.96 19.90
CA TRP A 335 20.88 4.84 19.04
C TRP A 335 22.26 4.25 18.70
N ASN A 336 22.92 3.64 19.69
CA ASN A 336 24.25 3.02 19.51
C ASN A 336 24.24 1.83 18.51
N ARG A 337 23.07 1.24 18.22
CA ARG A 337 22.87 0.19 17.20
C ARG A 337 22.40 0.78 15.87
N MET A 338 21.62 1.85 15.91
CA MET A 338 21.12 2.53 14.71
C MET A 338 22.17 3.37 14.00
N GLN A 339 23.04 4.08 14.73
CA GLN A 339 24.09 4.93 14.15
C GLN A 339 25.03 4.16 13.19
N PRO A 340 25.55 2.96 13.52
CA PRO A 340 26.31 2.18 12.55
C PRO A 340 25.53 1.82 11.27
N ARG A 341 24.23 1.53 11.36
CA ARG A 341 23.40 1.22 10.19
C ARG A 341 23.22 2.43 9.28
N PHE A 342 22.99 3.59 9.88
CA PHE A 342 22.98 4.86 9.15
C PHE A 342 24.28 5.10 8.38
N LYS A 343 25.42 4.90 9.05
CA LYS A 343 26.74 5.01 8.42
C LYS A 343 26.98 3.99 7.31
N ASN A 344 26.41 2.79 7.41
CA ASN A 344 26.54 1.78 6.34
C ASN A 344 25.71 2.14 5.10
N LEU A 345 24.58 2.81 5.30
CA LEU A 345 23.73 3.30 4.22
C LEU A 345 24.33 4.54 3.54
N GLU A 346 24.97 5.42 4.32
CA GLU A 346 25.42 6.73 3.90
C GLU A 346 26.76 6.72 3.15
N ASN A 347 26.84 7.59 2.15
CA ASN A 347 28.05 8.04 1.50
C ASN A 347 28.08 9.56 1.48
N TYR A 348 28.57 10.11 2.58
CA TYR A 348 28.76 11.51 2.83
C TYR A 348 29.93 12.06 2.02
N ASN A 349 29.69 13.20 1.37
CA ASN A 349 30.74 13.92 0.67
C ASN A 349 31.45 14.90 1.59
N ASN A 350 32.75 14.69 1.80
CA ASN A 350 33.59 15.58 2.61
C ASN A 350 34.05 16.84 1.85
N ASP A 351 33.95 16.85 0.52
CA ASP A 351 34.69 17.81 -0.33
C ASP A 351 33.92 19.11 -0.61
N ILE A 352 32.71 19.29 -0.07
CA ILE A 352 31.79 20.39 -0.42
C ILE A 352 31.46 21.29 0.79
N LEU A 353 32.50 21.82 1.43
CA LEU A 353 32.39 22.99 2.30
C LEU A 353 33.55 23.92 1.97
N SER A 354 33.25 25.10 1.40
CA SER A 354 34.27 26.12 1.20
C SER A 354 34.80 26.61 2.57
N THR A 355 36.00 27.18 2.59
CA THR A 355 36.60 27.74 3.82
C THR A 355 35.75 28.85 4.46
N THR A 356 34.90 29.54 3.69
CA THR A 356 33.97 30.56 4.20
C THR A 356 32.69 29.97 4.79
N ASN A 357 32.32 28.76 4.36
CA ASN A 357 31.05 28.10 4.71
C ASN A 357 31.20 27.13 5.89
N SER A 358 32.43 26.75 6.25
CA SER A 358 32.74 25.86 7.36
C SER A 358 32.30 26.38 8.74
N ARG A 359 31.98 27.68 8.86
CA ARG A 359 31.39 28.25 10.09
C ARG A 359 29.99 27.70 10.40
N TYR A 360 29.26 27.25 9.37
CA TYR A 360 27.86 26.79 9.49
C TYR A 360 27.72 25.27 9.45
N ALA A 361 28.77 24.57 9.07
CA ALA A 361 28.84 23.11 9.06
C ALA A 361 30.28 22.67 9.29
N SER A 362 30.46 21.80 10.27
CA SER A 362 31.73 21.14 10.56
C SER A 362 31.44 19.72 11.06
N PRO A 363 30.75 18.89 10.25
CA PRO A 363 30.37 17.55 10.66
C PRO A 363 31.60 16.72 10.99
N ASN A 364 31.49 15.90 12.03
CA ASN A 364 32.59 15.02 12.41
C ASN A 364 32.67 13.87 11.39
N PRO A 365 33.75 13.73 10.60
CA PRO A 365 33.81 12.71 9.55
C PRO A 365 33.65 11.27 10.10
N SER A 366 34.00 11.03 11.37
CA SER A 366 33.82 9.72 11.99
C SER A 366 32.35 9.39 12.34
N GLY A 367 31.47 10.39 12.40
CA GLY A 367 30.03 10.24 12.61
C GLY A 367 29.26 9.81 11.36
N HIS A 368 29.87 9.94 10.18
CA HIS A 368 29.22 9.70 8.88
C HIS A 368 29.76 8.46 8.15
N GLY A 369 28.93 7.93 7.26
CA GLY A 369 29.31 6.91 6.29
C GLY A 369 29.97 7.51 5.06
N THR A 370 30.96 6.85 4.46
CA THR A 370 31.63 7.34 3.22
C THR A 370 31.66 6.30 2.10
N LYS A 371 30.94 5.19 2.29
CA LYS A 371 31.02 4.01 1.41
C LYS A 371 29.66 3.41 1.07
N GLY A 372 28.59 3.88 1.70
CA GLY A 372 27.25 3.39 1.43
C GLY A 372 26.77 3.71 0.01
N PRO A 373 25.64 3.14 -0.39
CA PRO A 373 25.03 3.42 -1.69
C PRO A 373 24.29 4.75 -1.73
N LEU A 374 23.87 5.29 -0.58
CA LEU A 374 23.10 6.53 -0.54
C LEU A 374 24.03 7.74 -0.45
N HIS A 375 24.19 8.46 -1.54
CA HIS A 375 24.99 9.68 -1.54
C HIS A 375 24.31 10.83 -0.80
N THR A 376 25.07 11.48 0.08
CA THR A 376 24.64 12.66 0.82
C THR A 376 25.67 13.78 0.70
N SER A 377 25.20 15.03 0.56
CA SER A 377 26.06 16.21 0.49
C SER A 377 25.31 17.50 0.80
N TYR A 378 26.07 18.54 1.16
CA TYR A 378 25.61 19.92 1.00
C TYR A 378 25.55 20.29 -0.49
N ALA A 379 24.71 21.27 -0.85
CA ALA A 379 24.73 21.80 -2.20
C ALA A 379 26.07 22.53 -2.44
N ALA A 380 26.58 22.46 -3.68
CA ALA A 380 27.86 23.06 -4.03
C ALA A 380 27.81 24.60 -4.04
N GLU A 381 26.67 25.15 -4.47
CA GLU A 381 26.39 26.57 -4.48
C GLU A 381 25.10 26.83 -3.73
N TRP A 382 25.05 27.94 -2.99
CA TRP A 382 23.90 28.30 -2.15
C TRP A 382 23.21 29.55 -2.71
N ASP A 383 21.96 29.77 -2.31
CA ASP A 383 21.33 31.07 -2.50
C ASP A 383 22.13 32.16 -1.76
N ARG A 384 22.26 33.35 -2.37
CA ARG A 384 23.08 34.44 -1.83
C ARG A 384 22.63 34.89 -0.43
N ASP A 385 21.33 34.79 -0.17
CA ASP A 385 20.70 35.19 1.08
C ASP A 385 20.67 34.07 2.15
N LEU A 386 21.15 32.86 1.85
CA LEU A 386 21.17 31.77 2.84
C LEU A 386 22.12 32.07 4.02
N PRO A 387 23.39 32.47 3.81
CA PRO A 387 24.27 32.86 4.92
C PRO A 387 23.69 33.99 5.76
N LEU A 388 23.01 34.96 5.14
CA LEU A 388 22.38 36.08 5.85
C LEU A 388 21.29 35.60 6.80
N MET A 389 20.49 34.61 6.40
CA MET A 389 19.48 34.02 7.29
C MET A 389 20.11 33.23 8.44
N MET A 390 21.23 32.54 8.19
CA MET A 390 21.98 31.86 9.25
C MET A 390 22.57 32.84 10.26
N ASP A 391 23.13 33.96 9.79
CA ASP A 391 23.59 35.06 10.64
C ASP A 391 22.44 35.62 11.49
N ILE A 392 21.26 35.83 10.90
CA ILE A 392 20.07 36.31 11.64
C ILE A 392 19.70 35.35 12.77
N PHE A 393 19.68 34.04 12.52
CA PHE A 393 19.37 33.05 13.56
C PHE A 393 20.39 33.07 14.71
N GLU A 394 21.67 33.24 14.41
CA GLU A 394 22.72 33.36 15.42
C GLU A 394 22.60 34.68 16.21
N GLU A 395 22.35 35.81 15.53
CA GLU A 395 22.21 37.14 16.14
C GLU A 395 21.05 37.24 17.13
N ILE A 396 19.96 36.50 16.89
CA ILE A 396 18.82 36.40 17.82
C ILE A 396 19.03 35.37 18.94
N GLY A 397 20.24 34.80 19.03
CA GLY A 397 20.65 33.94 20.13
C GLY A 397 20.33 32.46 19.96
N LEU A 398 19.98 32.00 18.75
CA LEU A 398 19.80 30.57 18.49
C LEU A 398 21.16 29.91 18.24
N PRO A 399 21.54 28.87 18.99
CA PRO A 399 22.86 28.27 18.89
C PRO A 399 23.03 27.53 17.56
N LEU A 400 24.21 27.65 16.94
CA LEU A 400 24.58 26.86 15.77
C LEU A 400 24.80 25.40 16.14
N ASN A 401 24.27 24.50 15.31
CA ASN A 401 24.55 23.08 15.30
C ASN A 401 25.32 22.75 14.01
N LEU A 402 26.58 22.41 14.16
CA LEU A 402 27.50 22.17 13.05
C LEU A 402 27.40 20.76 12.46
N ASP A 403 26.62 19.88 13.10
CA ASP A 403 26.39 18.50 12.69
C ASP A 403 25.01 18.01 13.19
N VAL A 404 23.98 18.25 12.37
CA VAL A 404 22.60 17.85 12.65
C VAL A 404 22.42 16.33 12.77
N ASN A 405 23.36 15.54 12.25
CA ASN A 405 23.33 14.07 12.27
C ASN A 405 24.19 13.45 13.38
N SER A 406 24.71 14.28 14.30
CA SER A 406 25.46 13.83 15.48
C SER A 406 24.65 12.98 16.48
N GLY A 407 23.33 12.89 16.31
CA GLY A 407 22.38 12.33 17.26
C GLY A 407 21.79 13.38 18.23
N ASN A 408 22.21 14.64 18.11
CA ASN A 408 21.54 15.77 18.73
C ASN A 408 21.20 16.83 17.67
N PRO A 409 19.93 16.93 17.23
CA PRO A 409 19.54 17.87 16.19
C PRO A 409 19.35 19.30 16.71
N ILE A 410 19.35 19.52 18.03
CA ILE A 410 19.03 20.83 18.63
C ILE A 410 19.98 21.92 18.13
N GLY A 411 19.42 23.07 17.75
CA GLY A 411 20.13 24.23 17.24
C GLY A 411 19.94 24.44 15.73
N VAL A 412 20.53 25.52 15.24
CA VAL A 412 20.43 25.99 13.86
C VAL A 412 21.51 25.32 13.01
N SER A 413 21.13 24.62 11.96
CA SER A 413 22.05 23.82 11.14
C SER A 413 21.79 23.99 9.65
N LEU A 414 22.83 23.72 8.86
CA LEU A 414 22.66 23.35 7.47
C LEU A 414 22.14 21.92 7.41
N PHE A 415 21.06 21.71 6.68
CA PHE A 415 20.50 20.37 6.52
C PHE A 415 21.22 19.60 5.42
N LEU A 416 21.52 18.33 5.71
CA LEU A 416 22.16 17.44 4.76
C LEU A 416 21.15 16.97 3.72
N ASN A 417 21.55 16.97 2.44
CA ASN A 417 20.70 16.48 1.35
C ASN A 417 21.11 15.07 0.92
N SER A 418 20.15 14.24 0.52
CA SER A 418 20.40 12.98 -0.20
C SER A 418 20.65 13.24 -1.69
N THR A 419 21.78 13.87 -2.00
CA THR A 419 22.20 14.21 -3.36
C THR A 419 23.70 14.00 -3.58
N ARG A 420 24.10 13.98 -4.85
CA ARG A 420 25.50 14.07 -5.30
C ARG A 420 25.54 14.80 -6.63
N GLN A 421 26.41 15.81 -6.74
CA GLN A 421 26.64 16.53 -8.01
C GLN A 421 25.33 16.96 -8.70
N GLY A 422 24.40 17.52 -7.92
CA GLY A 422 23.13 18.01 -8.44
C GLY A 422 22.10 16.94 -8.81
N VAL A 423 22.39 15.66 -8.55
CA VAL A 423 21.48 14.53 -8.79
C VAL A 423 20.96 14.03 -7.45
N ARG A 424 19.63 13.88 -7.35
CA ARG A 424 18.96 13.23 -6.22
C ARG A 424 19.33 11.75 -6.11
N THR A 425 19.64 11.34 -4.89
CA THR A 425 19.75 9.94 -4.49
C THR A 425 18.43 9.44 -3.89
N THR A 426 18.01 8.24 -4.29
CA THR A 426 16.74 7.60 -3.90
C THR A 426 16.97 6.16 -3.47
N ALA A 427 15.92 5.50 -2.98
CA ALA A 427 16.02 4.11 -2.56
C ALA A 427 16.29 3.14 -3.70
N ALA A 428 16.01 3.53 -4.95
CA ALA A 428 16.38 2.74 -6.11
C ALA A 428 17.90 2.63 -6.26
N ASP A 429 18.69 3.54 -5.67
CA ASP A 429 20.15 3.47 -5.72
C ASP A 429 20.73 2.30 -4.91
N LEU A 430 19.98 1.78 -3.93
CA LEU A 430 20.31 0.53 -3.21
C LEU A 430 20.24 -0.71 -4.10
N LEU A 431 19.50 -0.63 -5.21
CA LEU A 431 19.27 -1.71 -6.17
C LEU A 431 20.18 -1.61 -7.40
N LEU A 432 21.03 -0.58 -7.47
CA LEU A 432 22.03 -0.47 -8.52
C LEU A 432 23.01 -1.63 -8.41
N ASN A 433 23.26 -2.30 -9.54
CA ASN A 433 24.07 -3.52 -9.59
C ASN A 433 23.49 -4.66 -8.74
N ALA A 434 22.15 -4.76 -8.65
CA ALA A 434 21.47 -5.90 -8.04
C ALA A 434 22.04 -7.23 -8.57
N PRO A 435 22.37 -8.19 -7.68
CA PRO A 435 22.88 -9.48 -8.10
C PRO A 435 21.78 -10.33 -8.75
N ASP A 436 22.15 -11.35 -9.51
CA ASP A 436 21.22 -12.19 -10.28
C ASP A 436 20.16 -12.92 -9.42
N ASN A 437 20.37 -13.03 -8.10
CA ASN A 437 19.40 -13.60 -7.16
C ASN A 437 18.34 -12.60 -6.68
N LEU A 438 18.38 -11.33 -7.11
CA LEU A 438 17.34 -10.33 -6.85
C LEU A 438 16.55 -10.04 -8.12
N THR A 439 15.28 -10.44 -8.13
CA THR A 439 14.32 -10.10 -9.19
C THR A 439 13.50 -8.89 -8.78
N ILE A 440 13.37 -7.90 -9.66
CA ILE A 440 12.56 -6.69 -9.43
C ILE A 440 11.46 -6.65 -10.48
N ILE A 441 10.20 -6.55 -10.05
CA ILE A 441 9.04 -6.40 -10.93
C ILE A 441 8.30 -5.14 -10.55
N THR A 442 8.29 -4.17 -11.47
CA THR A 442 7.51 -2.93 -11.38
C THR A 442 6.11 -3.11 -11.97
N GLU A 443 5.24 -2.12 -11.77
CA GLU A 443 3.85 -2.13 -12.26
C GLU A 443 3.04 -3.34 -11.76
N SER A 444 3.39 -3.84 -10.56
CA SER A 444 2.81 -5.04 -9.96
C SER A 444 2.26 -4.70 -8.57
N PRO A 445 1.11 -4.01 -8.49
CA PRO A 445 0.51 -3.66 -7.21
C PRO A 445 0.10 -4.92 -6.46
N VAL A 446 0.62 -5.07 -5.23
CA VAL A 446 0.19 -6.15 -4.33
C VAL A 446 -1.19 -5.80 -3.79
N HIS A 447 -2.13 -6.72 -3.98
CA HIS A 447 -3.52 -6.55 -3.59
C HIS A 447 -3.83 -7.19 -2.23
N ARG A 448 -3.27 -8.38 -1.99
CA ARG A 448 -3.42 -9.12 -0.73
C ARG A 448 -2.31 -10.15 -0.56
N VAL A 449 -2.11 -10.58 0.68
CA VAL A 449 -1.31 -11.73 1.06
C VAL A 449 -2.12 -13.01 0.90
N ILE A 450 -1.48 -14.07 0.43
CA ILE A 450 -2.04 -15.41 0.33
C ILE A 450 -1.75 -16.14 1.63
N ILE A 451 -2.81 -16.54 2.35
CA ILE A 451 -2.71 -17.24 3.63
C ILE A 451 -3.14 -18.70 3.47
N GLN A 452 -2.34 -19.63 3.98
CA GLN A 452 -2.68 -21.04 4.13
C GLN A 452 -2.63 -21.42 5.61
N GLY A 453 -3.79 -21.72 6.19
CA GLY A 453 -3.91 -21.89 7.65
C GLY A 453 -3.54 -20.60 8.37
N THR A 454 -2.42 -20.61 9.09
CA THR A 454 -1.85 -19.44 9.79
C THR A 454 -0.62 -18.86 9.10
N LYS A 455 -0.19 -19.41 7.96
CA LYS A 455 1.06 -19.04 7.29
C LYS A 455 0.81 -18.20 6.03
N ALA A 456 1.53 -17.09 5.89
CA ALA A 456 1.66 -16.39 4.62
C ALA A 456 2.58 -17.16 3.67
N VAL A 457 2.11 -17.42 2.47
CA VAL A 457 2.82 -18.24 1.46
C VAL A 457 3.12 -17.48 0.17
N GLY A 458 2.71 -16.21 0.10
CA GLY A 458 2.88 -15.40 -1.10
C GLY A 458 1.95 -14.20 -1.11
N VAL A 459 1.87 -13.56 -2.26
CA VAL A 459 0.97 -12.43 -2.51
C VAL A 459 0.26 -12.59 -3.84
N GLU A 460 -0.90 -11.95 -3.93
CA GLU A 460 -1.68 -11.81 -5.15
C GLU A 460 -1.57 -10.36 -5.65
N THR A 461 -1.38 -10.22 -6.96
CA THR A 461 -1.44 -8.94 -7.68
C THR A 461 -2.58 -9.01 -8.70
N LYS A 462 -2.66 -8.05 -9.63
CA LYS A 462 -3.67 -8.05 -10.69
C LYS A 462 -3.45 -9.17 -11.72
N GLY A 463 -3.92 -10.38 -11.38
CA GLY A 463 -3.93 -11.55 -12.27
C GLY A 463 -2.75 -12.52 -12.10
N ASP A 464 -1.76 -12.17 -11.29
CA ASP A 464 -0.61 -13.03 -10.99
C ASP A 464 -0.57 -13.39 -9.49
N GLN A 465 0.11 -14.51 -9.20
CA GLN A 465 0.46 -14.92 -7.85
C GLN A 465 1.96 -15.16 -7.74
N TYR A 466 2.55 -14.68 -6.65
CA TYR A 466 3.96 -14.83 -6.35
C TYR A 466 4.11 -15.51 -5.00
N LEU A 467 4.77 -16.67 -4.98
CA LEU A 467 4.92 -17.48 -3.76
C LEU A 467 6.28 -17.24 -3.10
N ALA A 468 6.30 -17.27 -1.78
CA ALA A 468 7.49 -17.15 -0.96
C ALA A 468 7.64 -18.37 -0.05
N THR A 469 8.83 -18.96 -0.05
CA THR A 469 9.12 -20.18 0.73
C THR A 469 9.28 -19.86 2.22
N ASN A 470 9.96 -18.74 2.52
CA ASN A 470 10.30 -18.35 3.88
C ASN A 470 9.43 -17.21 4.38
N GLU A 471 9.48 -16.04 3.73
CA GLU A 471 8.93 -14.79 4.27
C GLU A 471 8.25 -13.93 3.19
N VAL A 472 7.07 -13.41 3.51
CA VAL A 472 6.44 -12.27 2.85
C VAL A 472 6.68 -11.03 3.72
N ILE A 473 7.25 -9.98 3.13
CA ILE A 473 7.65 -8.76 3.84
C ILE A 473 6.96 -7.56 3.17
N LEU A 474 5.98 -6.99 3.86
CA LEU A 474 5.29 -5.79 3.40
C LEU A 474 6.07 -4.55 3.82
N SER A 475 6.40 -3.72 2.83
CA SER A 475 7.05 -2.42 2.96
C SER A 475 6.33 -1.33 2.16
N ALA A 476 5.02 -1.45 1.97
CA ALA A 476 4.21 -0.56 1.12
C ALA A 476 3.97 0.84 1.75
N GLY A 477 4.46 1.07 2.96
CA GLY A 477 4.39 2.34 3.67
C GLY A 477 3.11 2.50 4.49
N THR A 478 3.09 3.55 5.30
CA THR A 478 2.06 3.81 6.32
C THR A 478 0.63 3.80 5.80
N LEU A 479 0.39 4.19 4.55
CA LEU A 479 -0.96 4.29 4.01
C LEU A 479 -1.43 3.00 3.31
N ASP A 480 -0.55 2.28 2.61
CA ASP A 480 -0.92 1.12 1.79
C ASP A 480 -0.65 -0.24 2.45
N THR A 481 0.31 -0.36 3.35
CA THR A 481 0.50 -1.60 4.12
C THR A 481 -0.77 -2.04 4.87
N PRO A 482 -1.47 -1.17 5.65
CA PRO A 482 -2.72 -1.57 6.28
C PRO A 482 -3.82 -1.93 5.27
N LYS A 483 -3.83 -1.34 4.07
CA LYS A 483 -4.75 -1.70 2.98
C LYS A 483 -4.55 -3.15 2.56
N ILE A 484 -3.30 -3.53 2.27
CA ILE A 484 -2.95 -4.90 1.88
C ILE A 484 -3.35 -5.89 2.98
N LEU A 485 -3.03 -5.59 4.25
CA LEU A 485 -3.39 -6.46 5.38
C LEU A 485 -4.91 -6.63 5.52
N MET A 486 -5.67 -5.53 5.48
CA MET A 486 -7.13 -5.58 5.60
C MET A 486 -7.77 -6.37 4.44
N HIS A 487 -7.35 -6.16 3.19
CA HIS A 487 -7.82 -6.99 2.06
C HIS A 487 -7.33 -8.44 2.08
N SER A 488 -6.37 -8.76 2.96
CA SER A 488 -5.94 -10.13 3.26
C SER A 488 -6.76 -10.79 4.37
N GLY A 489 -7.75 -10.08 4.94
CA GLY A 489 -8.52 -10.54 6.09
C GLY A 489 -7.80 -10.37 7.43
N ILE A 490 -6.74 -9.55 7.50
CA ILE A 490 -5.94 -9.30 8.69
C ILE A 490 -6.14 -7.84 9.12
N GLY A 491 -6.91 -7.61 10.19
CA GLY A 491 -7.28 -6.26 10.62
C GLY A 491 -8.49 -6.26 11.55
N PRO A 492 -9.14 -5.10 11.77
CA PRO A 492 -10.28 -4.99 12.69
C PRO A 492 -11.48 -5.80 12.18
N ALA A 493 -11.93 -6.81 12.95
CA ALA A 493 -12.97 -7.73 12.51
C ALA A 493 -14.29 -7.05 12.08
N GLU A 494 -14.75 -6.05 12.84
CA GLU A 494 -15.98 -5.30 12.53
C GLU A 494 -15.90 -4.60 11.16
N GLU A 495 -14.71 -4.08 10.82
CA GLU A 495 -14.49 -3.37 9.57
C GLU A 495 -14.39 -4.33 8.37
N LEU A 496 -13.74 -5.48 8.57
CA LEU A 496 -13.68 -6.54 7.56
C LEU A 496 -15.05 -7.14 7.26
N GLU A 497 -15.85 -7.39 8.31
CA GLU A 497 -17.23 -7.89 8.20
C GLU A 497 -18.11 -6.93 7.41
N LYS A 498 -18.01 -5.62 7.67
CA LYS A 498 -18.74 -4.57 6.95
C LYS A 498 -18.54 -4.64 5.42
N PHE A 499 -17.34 -5.01 4.98
CA PHE A 499 -17.00 -5.14 3.56
C PHE A 499 -17.00 -6.59 3.05
N GLN A 500 -17.53 -7.54 3.84
CA GLN A 500 -17.63 -8.96 3.48
C GLN A 500 -16.26 -9.59 3.11
N ILE A 501 -15.20 -9.10 3.73
CA ILE A 501 -13.85 -9.67 3.64
C ILE A 501 -13.75 -10.77 4.68
N ASN A 502 -13.34 -11.97 4.25
CA ASN A 502 -13.21 -13.11 5.15
C ASN A 502 -12.15 -12.82 6.22
N LEU A 503 -12.54 -12.91 7.49
CA LEU A 503 -11.62 -12.74 8.61
C LEU A 503 -10.61 -13.90 8.67
N VAL A 504 -9.33 -13.56 8.57
CA VAL A 504 -8.20 -14.45 8.85
C VAL A 504 -7.73 -14.24 10.28
N ARG A 505 -7.51 -12.99 10.66
CA ARG A 505 -7.03 -12.62 11.99
C ARG A 505 -7.52 -11.25 12.40
N ASP A 506 -8.18 -11.20 13.56
CA ASP A 506 -8.59 -9.95 14.18
C ASP A 506 -7.38 -9.27 14.84
N ILE A 507 -7.00 -8.11 14.30
CA ILE A 507 -5.97 -7.22 14.85
C ILE A 507 -6.53 -5.78 14.80
N PRO A 508 -7.28 -5.36 15.85
CA PRO A 508 -7.93 -4.04 15.87
C PRO A 508 -6.97 -2.85 15.77
N ALA A 509 -5.68 -3.06 16.07
CA ALA A 509 -4.63 -2.05 15.97
C ALA A 509 -4.29 -1.67 14.52
N ILE A 510 -4.53 -2.55 13.54
CA ILE A 510 -4.23 -2.26 12.13
C ILE A 510 -5.11 -1.10 11.66
N GLY A 511 -4.46 -0.12 11.05
CA GLY A 511 -5.06 1.11 10.56
C GLY A 511 -5.23 2.20 11.62
N LYS A 512 -5.01 1.92 12.91
CA LYS A 512 -5.13 2.93 13.99
C LYS A 512 -3.82 3.67 14.22
N GLY A 513 -3.88 4.78 14.94
CA GLY A 513 -2.68 5.50 15.39
C GLY A 513 -1.95 6.26 14.29
N LEU A 514 -2.59 6.55 13.15
CA LEU A 514 -2.01 7.37 12.08
C LEU A 514 -1.64 8.75 12.63
N HIS A 515 -0.39 9.16 12.47
CA HIS A 515 0.02 10.53 12.79
C HIS A 515 1.22 10.95 11.95
N ASP A 516 1.46 12.26 11.91
CA ASP A 516 2.51 12.92 11.14
C ASP A 516 2.94 14.19 11.88
N HIS A 517 4.10 14.73 11.54
CA HIS A 517 4.41 16.12 11.78
C HIS A 517 3.44 16.94 10.95
N PHE A 518 2.77 17.93 11.53
CA PHE A 518 2.11 18.95 10.72
C PHE A 518 3.00 20.18 10.66
N CYS A 519 2.94 20.90 9.55
CA CYS A 519 3.59 22.18 9.39
C CYS A 519 2.67 23.24 8.81
N SER A 520 3.09 24.49 8.94
CA SER A 520 2.55 25.62 8.20
C SER A 520 3.68 26.61 7.91
N PHE A 521 3.40 27.64 7.13
CA PHE A 521 4.40 28.49 6.49
C PHE A 521 4.23 29.95 6.89
N LEU A 522 5.34 30.69 6.96
CA LEU A 522 5.34 32.14 6.74
C LEU A 522 6.09 32.46 5.46
N VAL A 523 5.58 33.43 4.68
CA VAL A 523 6.22 33.85 3.44
C VAL A 523 6.28 35.37 3.37
N PHE A 524 7.48 35.88 3.10
CA PHE A 524 7.76 37.32 3.01
C PHE A 524 8.47 37.65 1.71
N ALA A 525 7.99 38.66 0.99
CA ALA A 525 8.72 39.24 -0.13
C ALA A 525 9.98 39.96 0.40
N ARG A 526 11.11 39.76 -0.28
CA ARG A 526 12.41 40.28 0.12
C ARG A 526 12.92 41.30 -0.88
N ASN A 527 13.83 42.17 -0.45
CA ASN A 527 14.52 43.09 -1.33
C ASN A 527 15.20 42.29 -2.47
N PRO A 528 14.89 42.56 -3.75
CA PRO A 528 15.46 41.82 -4.88
C PRO A 528 16.97 41.98 -5.01
N GLU A 529 17.62 42.89 -4.29
CA GLU A 529 19.08 43.00 -4.26
C GLU A 529 19.75 41.93 -3.36
N THR A 530 18.97 41.27 -2.48
CA THR A 530 19.50 40.26 -1.54
C THR A 530 19.68 38.87 -2.15
N ASN A 531 19.04 38.59 -3.27
CA ASN A 531 19.16 37.34 -4.02
C ASN A 531 19.03 37.60 -5.52
N ASP A 532 19.11 36.54 -6.33
CA ASP A 532 19.10 36.59 -7.80
C ASP A 532 18.10 35.64 -8.42
N ARG A 533 17.10 35.24 -7.65
CA ARG A 533 16.09 34.27 -8.09
C ARG A 533 15.24 34.79 -9.25
N ASN A 534 15.01 36.11 -9.31
CA ASN A 534 14.26 36.76 -10.39
C ASN A 534 15.00 36.77 -11.74
N ASP A 535 16.32 36.62 -11.76
CA ASP A 535 17.08 36.50 -13.01
C ASP A 535 16.88 35.12 -13.66
N PHE A 536 16.50 34.14 -12.85
CA PHE A 536 16.33 32.74 -13.22
C PHE A 536 14.86 32.34 -13.39
N TYR A 537 14.08 32.35 -12.30
CA TYR A 537 12.69 31.95 -12.32
C TYR A 537 11.85 32.95 -13.11
N GLY A 538 10.91 32.44 -13.92
CA GLY A 538 10.12 33.25 -14.86
C GLY A 538 10.83 33.59 -16.17
N ASN A 539 12.14 33.32 -16.28
CA ASN A 539 12.90 33.47 -17.52
C ASN A 539 13.16 32.10 -18.17
N GLN A 540 12.34 31.72 -19.14
CA GLN A 540 12.42 30.40 -19.79
C GLN A 540 13.80 30.14 -20.44
N VAL A 541 14.40 31.15 -21.07
CA VAL A 541 15.72 31.02 -21.70
C VAL A 541 16.80 30.69 -20.67
N ALA A 542 16.74 31.32 -19.48
CA ALA A 542 17.68 31.03 -18.40
C ALA A 542 17.45 29.63 -17.81
N MET A 543 16.20 29.21 -17.64
CA MET A 543 15.84 27.88 -17.15
C MET A 543 16.26 26.75 -18.11
N ASP A 544 16.11 26.97 -19.41
CA ASP A 544 16.53 26.02 -20.44
C ASP A 544 18.06 25.92 -20.51
N ALA A 545 18.77 27.06 -20.51
CA ALA A 545 20.23 27.08 -20.49
C ALA A 545 20.81 26.41 -19.22
N ALA A 546 20.17 26.61 -18.06
CA ALA A 546 20.55 25.94 -16.83
C ALA A 546 20.32 24.42 -16.90
N LEU A 547 19.27 23.98 -17.60
CA LEU A 547 19.01 22.55 -17.81
C LEU A 547 20.05 21.94 -18.74
N GLU A 548 20.45 22.63 -19.81
CA GLU A 548 21.55 22.22 -20.68
C GLU A 548 22.88 22.12 -19.91
N GLN A 549 23.18 23.11 -19.07
CA GLN A 549 24.36 23.09 -18.21
C GLN A 549 24.34 21.88 -17.25
N TRP A 550 23.23 21.66 -16.56
CA TRP A 550 23.10 20.52 -15.65
C TRP A 550 23.22 19.17 -16.39
N ASN A 551 22.67 19.04 -17.59
CA ASN A 551 22.84 17.84 -18.41
C ASN A 551 24.30 17.58 -18.77
N LYS A 552 25.10 18.64 -18.97
CA LYS A 552 26.53 18.56 -19.32
C LYS A 552 27.40 18.12 -18.14
N ASP A 553 27.24 18.72 -16.96
CA ASP A 553 28.16 18.50 -15.83
C ASP A 553 27.52 18.47 -14.44
N GLY A 554 26.19 18.54 -14.34
CA GLY A 554 25.46 18.51 -13.08
C GLY A 554 25.49 19.82 -12.29
N SER A 555 25.96 20.91 -12.88
CA SER A 555 26.05 22.25 -12.26
C SER A 555 24.95 23.20 -12.74
N GLY A 556 24.92 24.42 -12.18
CA GLY A 556 24.08 25.52 -12.63
C GLY A 556 22.90 25.86 -11.71
N PRO A 557 22.10 26.87 -12.08
CA PRO A 557 21.02 27.42 -11.23
C PRO A 557 20.01 26.39 -10.70
N TRP A 558 19.70 25.35 -11.49
CA TRP A 558 18.79 24.25 -11.10
C TRP A 558 19.27 23.42 -9.91
N VAL A 559 20.52 23.54 -9.50
CA VAL A 559 21.08 22.82 -8.34
C VAL A 559 21.69 23.77 -7.30
N ARG A 560 21.39 25.06 -7.44
CA ARG A 560 21.76 26.13 -6.50
C ARG A 560 20.52 26.70 -5.81
N HIS A 561 19.56 27.20 -6.58
CA HIS A 561 18.39 27.88 -6.02
C HIS A 561 17.51 26.90 -5.25
N PHE A 562 17.25 27.24 -3.98
CA PHE A 562 16.50 26.42 -3.04
C PHE A 562 17.02 24.97 -2.93
N ALA A 563 18.30 24.74 -3.23
CA ALA A 563 18.95 23.43 -3.18
C ALA A 563 19.56 23.15 -1.80
N GLN A 564 20.25 24.13 -1.21
CA GLN A 564 20.67 24.05 0.19
C GLN A 564 19.56 24.58 1.09
N LEU A 565 19.14 23.78 2.07
CA LEU A 565 18.23 24.22 3.13
C LEU A 565 19.01 24.40 4.42
N ALA A 566 18.51 25.30 5.24
CA ALA A 566 18.94 25.46 6.61
C ALA A 566 17.71 25.60 7.50
N GLY A 567 17.92 25.55 8.80
CA GLY A 567 16.84 25.59 9.76
C GLY A 567 17.35 25.25 11.15
N GLY A 568 16.47 24.82 12.02
CA GLY A 568 16.87 24.29 13.31
C GLY A 568 15.76 23.55 14.02
N PHE A 569 16.18 22.71 14.97
CA PHE A 569 15.30 22.02 15.90
C PHE A 569 15.44 22.65 17.28
N PHE A 570 14.34 22.89 17.96
CA PHE A 570 14.36 23.73 19.14
C PHE A 570 13.56 23.16 20.29
N LYS A 571 14.05 23.43 21.51
CA LYS A 571 13.27 23.25 22.73
C LYS A 571 12.51 24.52 23.06
N SER A 572 11.34 24.40 23.70
CA SER A 572 10.54 25.56 24.11
C SER A 572 9.91 25.38 25.48
N ASP A 573 10.32 26.24 26.42
CA ASP A 573 9.73 26.33 27.75
C ASP A 573 8.28 26.82 27.69
N ALA A 574 7.91 27.63 26.70
CA ALA A 574 6.54 28.07 26.51
C ALA A 574 5.62 26.86 26.22
N ILE A 575 6.06 25.95 25.34
CA ILE A 575 5.32 24.72 25.03
C ILE A 575 5.26 23.78 26.22
N THR A 576 6.38 23.57 26.92
CA THR A 576 6.43 22.63 28.07
C THR A 576 5.80 23.20 29.35
N SER A 577 5.50 24.50 29.38
CA SER A 577 4.79 25.16 30.49
C SER A 577 3.27 25.19 30.31
N LEU A 578 2.75 24.81 29.14
CA LEU A 578 1.31 24.72 28.86
C LEU A 578 0.63 23.75 29.84
N ASP A 579 -0.61 24.05 30.23
CA ASP A 579 -1.38 23.14 31.08
C ASP A 579 -1.73 21.86 30.33
N GLU A 580 -1.91 21.94 29.02
CA GLU A 580 -2.12 20.81 28.11
C GLU A 580 -0.89 19.91 28.04
N PHE A 581 0.33 20.45 28.16
CA PHE A 581 1.55 19.64 28.28
C PHE A 581 1.57 18.90 29.62
N LYS A 582 1.29 19.61 30.72
CA LYS A 582 1.23 19.01 32.07
C LYS A 582 0.13 17.96 32.21
N ALA A 583 -0.90 18.04 31.38
CA ALA A 583 -2.01 17.08 31.30
C ALA A 583 -1.69 15.85 30.43
N LEU A 584 -0.61 15.83 29.66
CA LEU A 584 -0.20 14.65 28.88
C LEU A 584 0.17 13.50 29.82
N PRO A 585 0.12 12.24 29.33
CA PRO A 585 0.66 11.11 30.10
C PRO A 585 2.11 11.36 30.51
N GLU A 586 2.46 10.99 31.75
CA GLU A 586 3.78 11.27 32.33
C GLU A 586 4.94 10.80 31.43
N LYS A 587 4.81 9.63 30.82
CA LYS A 587 5.81 9.09 29.88
C LYS A 587 6.03 10.00 28.66
N ALA A 588 4.95 10.60 28.13
CA ALA A 588 5.05 11.50 27.00
C ALA A 588 5.79 12.80 27.41
N GLN A 589 5.50 13.33 28.60
CA GLN A 589 6.21 14.50 29.14
C GLN A 589 7.71 14.18 29.32
N GLN A 590 8.02 13.05 29.97
CA GLN A 590 9.40 12.62 30.21
C GLN A 590 10.19 12.47 28.90
N PHE A 591 9.57 11.89 27.86
CA PHE A 591 10.18 11.77 26.54
C PHE A 591 10.47 13.13 25.90
N MET A 592 9.47 14.02 25.84
CA MET A 592 9.63 15.35 25.23
C MET A 592 10.64 16.25 25.96
N LEU A 593 10.88 15.99 27.25
CA LEU A 593 11.87 16.71 28.05
C LEU A 593 13.30 16.16 27.93
N ARG A 594 13.52 15.03 27.26
CA ARG A 594 14.87 14.49 27.05
C ARG A 594 15.76 15.46 26.29
N GLU A 595 17.06 15.33 26.50
CA GLU A 595 18.08 16.29 26.06
C GLU A 595 17.99 16.61 24.56
N THR A 596 17.84 15.59 23.73
CA THR A 596 17.91 15.74 22.26
C THR A 596 16.55 15.85 21.57
N VAL A 597 15.45 15.73 22.31
CA VAL A 597 14.09 15.78 21.74
C VAL A 597 13.62 17.24 21.59
N PRO A 598 13.43 17.74 20.35
CA PRO A 598 12.90 19.08 20.10
C PRO A 598 11.38 19.14 20.26
N GLN A 599 10.85 20.34 20.49
CA GLN A 599 9.40 20.59 20.43
C GLN A 599 8.96 20.89 18.99
N TYR A 600 9.73 21.69 18.24
CA TYR A 600 9.40 22.10 16.88
C TYR A 600 10.66 22.28 16.02
N GLU A 601 10.46 22.29 14.70
CA GLU A 601 11.48 22.57 13.68
C GLU A 601 11.11 23.85 12.93
N ILE A 602 12.09 24.67 12.57
CA ILE A 602 11.94 25.75 11.58
C ILE A 602 12.88 25.46 10.42
N ILE A 603 12.41 25.63 9.19
CA ILE A 603 13.22 25.55 7.97
C ILE A 603 13.23 26.92 7.30
N THR A 604 14.24 27.21 6.49
CA THR A 604 14.28 28.36 5.59
C THR A 604 14.55 27.95 4.15
N HIS A 605 14.25 28.84 3.20
CA HIS A 605 14.54 28.67 1.76
C HIS A 605 13.74 27.54 1.11
N CYS A 606 12.46 27.42 1.44
CA CYS A 606 11.53 26.55 0.70
C CYS A 606 11.02 27.22 -0.59
N ALA A 607 11.05 26.50 -1.72
CA ALA A 607 10.57 27.03 -3.00
C ALA A 607 9.03 26.98 -3.10
N PHE A 608 8.33 27.77 -2.28
CA PHE A 608 6.86 27.79 -2.23
C PHE A 608 6.19 28.01 -3.59
N HIS A 609 6.74 28.83 -4.50
CA HIS A 609 6.18 29.03 -5.84
C HIS A 609 6.21 27.78 -6.73
N LEU A 610 7.08 26.80 -6.45
CA LEU A 610 7.10 25.50 -7.14
C LEU A 610 6.10 24.51 -6.53
N MET A 611 5.76 24.69 -5.25
CA MET A 611 4.74 23.89 -4.54
C MET A 611 3.33 24.43 -4.74
N ALA A 612 3.20 25.74 -4.98
CA ALA A 612 1.96 26.43 -5.29
C ALA A 612 2.17 27.29 -6.55
N PRO A 613 2.09 26.70 -7.76
CA PRO A 613 2.23 27.43 -9.00
C PRO A 613 1.26 28.62 -9.08
N GLY A 614 1.76 29.79 -9.49
CA GLY A 614 0.96 31.03 -9.55
C GLY A 614 0.86 31.80 -8.23
N PHE A 615 1.46 31.31 -7.14
CA PHE A 615 1.47 32.01 -5.84
C PHE A 615 2.08 33.42 -5.91
N THR A 616 3.19 33.57 -6.63
CA THR A 616 3.86 34.86 -6.85
C THR A 616 4.62 34.85 -8.18
N THR A 617 4.77 36.03 -8.79
CA THR A 617 5.66 36.28 -9.93
C THR A 617 6.94 37.01 -9.52
N ASN A 618 7.06 37.41 -8.24
CA ASN A 618 8.30 37.88 -7.64
C ASN A 618 8.93 36.74 -6.83
N TYR A 619 10.05 36.22 -7.33
CA TYR A 619 10.79 35.09 -6.76
C TYR A 619 11.82 35.50 -5.72
N SER A 620 11.99 36.81 -5.48
CA SER A 620 12.72 37.33 -4.31
C SER A 620 11.81 37.31 -3.09
N TYR A 621 11.68 36.13 -2.48
CA TYR A 621 10.97 35.93 -1.24
C TYR A 621 11.73 34.94 -0.35
N ILE A 622 11.36 34.87 0.93
CA ILE A 622 11.77 33.82 1.87
C ILE A 622 10.53 33.08 2.36
N CYS A 623 10.60 31.75 2.42
CA CYS A 623 9.55 30.90 2.97
C CYS A 623 10.13 30.13 4.14
N LEU A 624 9.42 30.21 5.27
CA LEU A 624 9.81 29.64 6.56
C LEU A 624 8.71 28.67 7.02
N PRO A 625 8.80 27.36 6.73
CA PRO A 625 7.92 26.40 7.36
C PRO A 625 8.35 26.14 8.81
N VAL A 626 7.35 25.89 9.66
CA VAL A 626 7.52 25.44 11.04
C VAL A 626 6.70 24.17 11.28
N PHE A 627 7.34 23.16 11.87
CA PHE A 627 6.75 21.84 12.11
C PHE A 627 6.63 21.59 13.61
N LEU A 628 5.50 21.05 14.05
CA LEU A 628 5.40 20.46 15.39
C LEU A 628 5.93 19.04 15.34
N MET A 629 6.91 18.71 16.19
CA MET A 629 7.57 17.39 16.13
C MET A 629 6.84 16.33 16.97
N ASN A 630 6.46 16.67 18.20
CA ASN A 630 5.85 15.71 19.13
C ASN A 630 4.33 15.81 19.17
N VAL A 631 3.70 15.65 18.00
CA VAL A 631 2.24 15.74 17.80
C VAL A 631 1.51 14.66 18.62
N GLN A 632 0.39 15.03 19.25
CA GLN A 632 -0.44 14.15 20.09
C GLN A 632 -1.74 13.69 19.41
N SER A 633 -2.18 14.38 18.36
CA SER A 633 -3.29 13.96 17.51
C SER A 633 -3.00 12.57 16.92
N ARG A 634 -3.97 11.66 17.02
CA ARG A 634 -3.90 10.30 16.49
C ARG A 634 -5.15 10.01 15.69
N GLY A 635 -4.93 9.62 14.45
CA GLY A 635 -5.94 9.31 13.46
C GLY A 635 -5.99 7.83 13.10
N GLU A 636 -6.56 7.55 11.94
CA GLU A 636 -6.69 6.20 11.41
C GLU A 636 -6.76 6.18 9.88
N VAL A 637 -6.58 4.98 9.32
CA VAL A 637 -6.92 4.64 7.95
C VAL A 637 -7.98 3.54 7.95
N ARG A 638 -8.99 3.67 7.07
CA ARG A 638 -10.16 2.79 7.06
C ARG A 638 -10.53 2.34 5.65
N LEU A 639 -11.03 1.12 5.52
CA LEU A 639 -11.65 0.62 4.29
C LEU A 639 -12.86 1.48 3.93
N GLN A 640 -13.01 1.72 2.62
CA GLN A 640 -14.24 2.27 2.03
C GLN A 640 -14.95 1.29 1.10
N SER A 641 -14.28 0.23 0.66
CA SER A 641 -14.84 -0.82 -0.17
C SER A 641 -14.09 -2.14 0.01
N SER A 642 -14.60 -3.22 -0.60
CA SER A 642 -13.89 -4.49 -0.74
C SER A 642 -12.98 -4.55 -1.98
N THR A 643 -12.96 -3.50 -2.80
CA THR A 643 -12.18 -3.43 -4.04
C THR A 643 -10.74 -3.02 -3.72
N GLN A 644 -9.78 -3.86 -4.08
CA GLN A 644 -8.36 -3.69 -3.73
C GLN A 644 -7.68 -2.49 -4.43
N ASP A 645 -8.26 -2.04 -5.55
CA ASP A 645 -7.79 -0.86 -6.30
C ASP A 645 -8.21 0.47 -5.63
N ASP A 646 -9.24 0.46 -4.78
CA ASP A 646 -9.72 1.66 -4.09
C ASP A 646 -8.74 2.05 -2.98
N SER A 647 -8.53 3.36 -2.78
CA SER A 647 -7.72 3.85 -1.65
C SER A 647 -8.44 3.58 -0.32
N LEU A 648 -7.73 3.72 0.80
CA LEU A 648 -8.38 3.85 2.11
C LEU A 648 -8.92 5.27 2.30
N LEU A 649 -9.81 5.44 3.28
CA LEU A 649 -10.08 6.72 3.89
C LEU A 649 -8.93 7.05 4.84
N PHE A 650 -8.30 8.21 4.65
CA PHE A 650 -7.17 8.65 5.47
C PHE A 650 -7.62 9.79 6.38
N ASP A 651 -7.59 9.58 7.69
CA ASP A 651 -7.97 10.60 8.67
C ASP A 651 -6.87 10.77 9.72
N PRO A 652 -5.86 11.63 9.49
CA PRO A 652 -4.81 11.88 10.47
C PRO A 652 -5.28 12.73 11.67
N ARG A 653 -6.48 13.31 11.60
CA ARG A 653 -7.08 14.16 12.64
C ARG A 653 -6.17 15.31 13.07
N PHE A 654 -5.60 16.01 12.10
CA PHE A 654 -4.73 17.16 12.37
C PHE A 654 -5.41 18.15 13.32
N LEU A 655 -4.65 18.67 14.29
CA LEU A 655 -5.11 19.65 15.29
C LEU A 655 -6.24 19.19 16.22
N SER A 656 -6.56 17.89 16.27
CA SER A 656 -7.61 17.36 17.13
C SER A 656 -7.25 17.40 18.62
N HIS A 657 -5.99 17.17 18.96
CA HIS A 657 -5.54 17.23 20.34
C HIS A 657 -5.35 18.68 20.82
N PRO A 658 -5.84 19.08 22.01
CA PRO A 658 -5.67 20.44 22.54
C PRO A 658 -4.22 20.92 22.62
N PHE A 659 -3.32 20.06 23.09
CA PHE A 659 -1.88 20.36 23.13
C PHE A 659 -1.35 20.79 21.76
N ASP A 660 -1.72 20.11 20.67
CA ASP A 660 -1.17 20.42 19.34
C ASP A 660 -1.58 21.81 18.85
N ARG A 661 -2.79 22.26 19.21
CA ARG A 661 -3.29 23.59 18.86
C ARG A 661 -2.46 24.66 19.56
N LEU A 662 -2.27 24.53 20.87
CA LEU A 662 -1.55 25.53 21.66
C LEU A 662 -0.04 25.49 21.41
N ALA A 663 0.55 24.30 21.30
CA ALA A 663 1.94 24.15 20.89
C ALA A 663 2.17 24.71 19.47
N GLY A 664 1.19 24.54 18.59
CA GLY A 664 1.16 25.15 17.26
C GLY A 664 1.16 26.69 17.32
N ILE A 665 0.42 27.29 18.24
CA ILE A 665 0.42 28.75 18.47
C ILE A 665 1.80 29.20 18.98
N GLU A 666 2.38 28.51 19.96
CA GLU A 666 3.69 28.87 20.52
C GLU A 666 4.83 28.78 19.49
N MET A 667 4.87 27.72 18.67
CA MET A 667 5.90 27.61 17.63
C MET A 667 5.77 28.73 16.58
N PHE A 668 4.53 29.14 16.23
CA PHE A 668 4.28 30.27 15.33
C PHE A 668 4.65 31.60 15.96
N ARG A 669 4.36 31.80 17.25
CA ARG A 669 4.72 33.02 17.97
C ARG A 669 6.23 33.22 17.97
N HIS A 670 7.00 32.16 18.19
CA HIS A 670 8.46 32.25 18.09
C HIS A 670 8.92 32.53 16.65
N LEU A 671 8.35 31.86 15.65
CA LEU A 671 8.69 32.15 14.25
C LEU A 671 8.39 33.61 13.88
N LEU A 672 7.27 34.17 14.32
CA LEU A 672 6.92 35.58 14.12
C LEU A 672 7.92 36.50 14.83
N HIS A 673 8.34 36.16 16.05
CA HIS A 673 9.39 36.91 16.77
C HIS A 673 10.69 37.00 15.97
N ILE A 674 11.14 35.89 15.37
CA ILE A 674 12.34 35.86 14.50
C ILE A 674 12.17 36.85 13.34
N THR A 675 11.00 36.86 12.70
CA THR A 675 10.72 37.74 11.54
C THR A 675 10.62 39.23 11.89
N LYS A 676 10.54 39.57 13.18
CA LYS A 676 10.53 40.95 13.69
C LYS A 676 11.91 41.48 14.06
N HIS A 677 12.93 40.63 14.08
CA HIS A 677 14.29 41.08 14.38
C HIS A 677 14.78 42.06 13.32
N GLN A 678 15.51 43.11 13.73
CA GLN A 678 15.96 44.19 12.83
C GLN A 678 16.75 43.67 11.62
N SER A 679 17.57 42.63 11.82
CA SER A 679 18.38 42.03 10.76
C SER A 679 17.53 41.26 9.75
N PHE A 680 16.35 40.78 10.15
CA PHE A 680 15.37 40.21 9.23
C PHE A 680 14.55 41.30 8.54
N THR A 681 14.04 42.29 9.29
CA THR A 681 13.12 43.30 8.74
C THR A 681 13.78 44.25 7.76
N LYS A 682 15.09 44.48 7.84
CA LYS A 682 15.83 45.40 6.97
C LYS A 682 15.69 45.09 5.47
N ASP A 683 15.49 43.82 5.11
CA ASP A 683 15.31 43.40 3.71
C ASP A 683 13.87 42.91 3.43
N ASN A 684 12.93 43.14 4.35
CA ASN A 684 11.53 42.76 4.15
C ASN A 684 10.80 43.81 3.31
N VAL A 685 10.12 43.39 2.24
CA VAL A 685 9.34 44.27 1.37
C VAL A 685 7.86 44.23 1.75
N SER A 686 7.30 43.03 1.89
CA SER A 686 5.91 42.83 2.29
C SER A 686 5.68 41.41 2.80
N THR A 687 4.62 41.23 3.58
CA THR A 687 4.13 39.92 3.99
C THR A 687 3.29 39.33 2.86
N LEU A 688 3.64 38.12 2.40
CA LEU A 688 2.87 37.39 1.39
C LEU A 688 1.91 36.38 2.02
N MET A 689 2.33 35.77 3.13
CA MET A 689 1.55 34.75 3.84
C MET A 689 1.94 34.74 5.32
N ALA A 690 0.99 35.09 6.19
CA ALA A 690 1.11 35.06 7.65
C ALA A 690 -0.29 35.10 8.31
N PRO A 691 -0.41 34.81 9.61
CA PRO A 691 -1.60 35.13 10.39
C PRO A 691 -2.00 36.62 10.30
N GLU A 692 -3.28 36.93 10.48
CA GLU A 692 -3.79 38.31 10.45
C GLU A 692 -3.21 39.17 11.58
N SER A 693 -3.06 38.59 12.77
CA SER A 693 -2.36 39.20 13.90
C SER A 693 -1.65 38.13 14.73
N GLU A 694 -1.01 38.55 15.83
CA GLU A 694 -0.34 37.65 16.78
C GLU A 694 -1.26 37.16 17.91
N SER A 695 -2.57 37.43 17.80
CA SER A 695 -3.54 36.86 18.73
C SER A 695 -3.59 35.33 18.57
N ASP A 696 -3.84 34.64 19.68
CA ASP A 696 -3.97 33.18 19.70
C ASP A 696 -5.07 32.69 18.74
N ASP A 697 -6.17 33.44 18.67
CA ASP A 697 -7.30 33.15 17.78
C ASP A 697 -6.90 33.25 16.30
N ASP A 698 -6.18 34.32 15.91
CA ASP A 698 -5.77 34.51 14.52
C ASP A 698 -4.68 33.52 14.10
N ILE A 699 -3.74 33.19 15.01
CA ILE A 699 -2.72 32.17 14.75
C ILE A 699 -3.38 30.79 14.61
N LEU A 700 -4.33 30.45 15.50
CA LEU A 700 -5.02 29.18 15.42
C LEU A 700 -5.87 29.08 14.15
N GLU A 701 -6.60 30.14 13.81
CA GLU A 701 -7.39 30.17 12.59
C GLU A 701 -6.51 30.06 11.34
N TYR A 702 -5.36 30.72 11.35
CA TYR A 702 -4.35 30.55 10.32
C TYR A 702 -3.89 29.09 10.21
N LEU A 703 -3.56 28.43 11.33
CA LEU A 703 -3.20 27.01 11.37
C LEU A 703 -4.32 26.12 10.81
N ARG A 704 -5.58 26.36 11.19
CA ARG A 704 -6.73 25.59 10.65
C ARG A 704 -6.81 25.67 9.13
N ASN A 705 -6.47 26.81 8.56
CA ASN A 705 -6.51 27.06 7.11
C ASN A 705 -5.26 26.62 6.35
N THR A 706 -4.13 26.44 7.02
CA THR A 706 -2.82 26.25 6.36
C THR A 706 -2.03 25.02 6.79
N ALA A 707 -2.36 24.40 7.92
CA ALA A 707 -1.70 23.19 8.38
C ALA A 707 -1.71 22.12 7.28
N THR A 708 -0.56 21.53 7.01
CA THR A 708 -0.35 20.50 5.99
C THR A 708 0.56 19.41 6.58
N PRO A 709 0.50 18.17 6.10
CA PRO A 709 1.45 17.14 6.53
C PRO A 709 2.90 17.53 6.23
N GLY A 710 3.79 17.06 7.09
CA GLY A 710 5.21 16.94 6.80
C GLY A 710 5.53 15.75 5.90
N TYR A 711 4.52 14.91 5.62
CA TYR A 711 4.61 13.71 4.80
C TYR A 711 5.46 12.60 5.45
N HIS A 712 5.47 12.59 6.79
CA HIS A 712 6.24 11.70 7.67
C HIS A 712 5.37 10.65 8.38
N PHE A 713 4.20 10.34 7.83
CA PHE A 713 3.21 9.41 8.40
C PHE A 713 3.80 8.14 9.01
N THR A 714 3.31 7.76 10.19
CA THR A 714 3.64 6.50 10.87
C THR A 714 2.45 5.92 11.67
N GLY A 715 2.62 4.75 12.29
CA GLY A 715 1.76 4.21 13.36
C GLY A 715 0.65 3.24 12.94
N THR A 716 0.35 3.09 11.65
CA THR A 716 -0.81 2.31 11.17
C THR A 716 -0.68 0.80 11.29
N VAL A 717 0.53 0.28 11.52
CA VAL A 717 0.80 -1.14 11.79
C VAL A 717 1.84 -1.22 12.92
N LYS A 718 1.62 -0.42 13.97
CA LYS A 718 2.59 -0.13 15.02
C LYS A 718 3.25 -1.38 15.63
N MET A 719 4.56 -1.28 15.84
CA MET A 719 5.36 -2.24 16.60
C MET A 719 5.14 -2.05 18.10
N GLY A 720 5.08 -3.14 18.85
CA GLY A 720 4.97 -3.09 20.30
C GLY A 720 5.31 -4.42 20.96
N LYS A 721 5.12 -4.49 22.28
CA LYS A 721 5.35 -5.70 23.05
C LYS A 721 4.19 -6.68 22.85
N PRO A 722 4.43 -8.00 22.97
CA PRO A 722 3.36 -8.97 22.96
C PRO A 722 2.29 -8.64 24.01
N GLY A 723 1.05 -8.44 23.56
CA GLY A 723 -0.09 -8.08 24.41
C GLY A 723 -0.45 -6.59 24.44
N ASP A 724 0.36 -5.72 23.83
CA ASP A 724 0.00 -4.31 23.65
C ASP A 724 -1.22 -4.20 22.72
N ALA A 725 -2.26 -3.51 23.17
CA ALA A 725 -3.54 -3.42 22.45
C ALA A 725 -3.47 -2.58 21.16
N ASP A 726 -2.45 -1.72 21.04
CA ASP A 726 -2.22 -0.84 19.91
C ASP A 726 -1.06 -1.33 19.00
N ALA A 727 -0.61 -2.58 19.18
CA ALA A 727 0.46 -3.17 18.39
C ALA A 727 -0.06 -4.22 17.39
N ALA A 728 0.51 -4.23 16.19
CA ALA A 728 0.21 -5.19 15.13
C ALA A 728 1.40 -6.10 14.78
N VAL A 729 2.62 -5.66 15.10
CA VAL A 729 3.85 -6.46 14.95
C VAL A 729 4.69 -6.47 16.22
N ASP A 730 5.52 -7.51 16.37
CA ASP A 730 6.52 -7.57 17.44
C ASP A 730 7.83 -6.86 17.08
N SER A 731 8.79 -6.83 18.01
CA SER A 731 10.11 -6.19 17.81
C SER A 731 10.92 -6.80 16.66
N LYS A 732 10.53 -7.98 16.16
CA LYS A 732 11.12 -8.65 15.00
C LYS A 732 10.31 -8.43 13.73
N PHE A 733 9.43 -7.44 13.69
CA PHE A 733 8.59 -7.10 12.54
C PHE A 733 7.54 -8.16 12.18
N ARG A 734 7.32 -9.19 13.00
CA ARG A 734 6.39 -10.29 12.69
C ARG A 734 4.97 -9.89 13.00
N VAL A 735 4.05 -10.12 12.06
CA VAL A 735 2.62 -9.84 12.27
C VAL A 735 2.04 -10.80 13.29
N TYR A 736 1.34 -10.27 14.29
CA TYR A 736 0.83 -11.09 15.39
C TYR A 736 -0.15 -12.18 14.93
N GLY A 737 0.25 -13.43 15.13
CA GLY A 737 -0.58 -14.60 14.82
C GLY A 737 -0.55 -15.04 13.36
N ILE A 738 0.37 -14.51 12.55
CA ILE A 738 0.58 -14.93 11.16
C ILE A 738 2.05 -15.34 10.97
N GLU A 739 2.26 -16.59 10.60
CA GLU A 739 3.59 -17.15 10.33
C GLU A 739 4.09 -16.72 8.95
N GLY A 740 5.39 -16.42 8.82
CA GLY A 740 5.99 -16.05 7.52
C GLY A 740 5.54 -14.70 6.95
N LEU A 741 4.97 -13.82 7.80
CA LEU A 741 4.56 -12.47 7.42
C LEU A 741 5.23 -11.43 8.31
N ARG A 742 5.91 -10.48 7.69
CA ARG A 742 6.48 -9.30 8.34
C ARG A 742 6.00 -8.01 7.71
N VAL A 743 6.03 -6.94 8.49
CA VAL A 743 5.87 -5.57 8.00
C VAL A 743 7.09 -4.77 8.40
N ALA A 744 7.75 -4.11 7.45
CA ALA A 744 8.94 -3.31 7.72
C ALA A 744 8.95 -2.06 6.84
N ASP A 745 8.33 -0.99 7.33
CA ASP A 745 8.32 0.35 6.77
C ASP A 745 7.92 1.37 7.87
N MET A 746 7.63 2.62 7.50
CA MET A 746 7.25 3.65 8.49
C MET A 746 5.97 3.32 9.27
N SER A 747 5.09 2.41 8.82
CA SER A 747 3.87 2.01 9.53
C SER A 747 4.13 1.38 10.88
N VAL A 748 5.29 0.71 11.06
CA VAL A 748 5.62 -0.02 12.29
C VAL A 748 6.34 0.83 13.32
N VAL A 749 6.88 1.97 12.94
CA VAL A 749 7.68 2.81 13.85
C VAL A 749 6.76 3.28 15.00
N PRO A 750 7.09 3.00 16.26
CA PRO A 750 6.15 3.15 17.38
C PRO A 750 6.01 4.58 17.89
N LEU A 751 6.92 5.46 17.49
CA LEU A 751 6.85 6.91 17.66
C LEU A 751 7.30 7.58 16.36
N LEU A 752 6.87 8.82 16.16
CA LEU A 752 7.40 9.62 15.06
C LEU A 752 8.77 10.20 15.46
N THR A 753 9.83 9.84 14.74
CA THR A 753 11.19 10.32 15.01
C THR A 753 11.31 11.80 14.69
N ASN A 754 12.10 12.54 15.48
CA ASN A 754 12.33 13.98 15.36
C ASN A 754 13.32 14.29 14.21
N ASN A 755 12.89 13.98 12.98
CA ASN A 755 13.59 14.22 11.72
C ASN A 755 12.63 14.20 10.52
N HIS A 756 13.19 14.42 9.33
CA HIS A 756 12.54 14.04 8.08
C HIS A 756 12.78 12.55 7.85
N THR A 757 11.69 11.77 7.79
CA THR A 757 11.73 10.32 8.08
C THR A 757 12.32 9.43 6.98
N GLN A 758 12.93 10.00 5.93
CA GLN A 758 13.62 9.22 4.89
C GLN A 758 14.68 8.29 5.48
N ALA A 759 15.56 8.82 6.36
CA ALA A 759 16.62 8.00 6.96
C ALA A 759 16.03 6.91 7.87
N THR A 760 15.03 7.27 8.68
CA THR A 760 14.30 6.33 9.55
C THR A 760 13.69 5.17 8.74
N ALA A 761 13.11 5.45 7.57
CA ALA A 761 12.56 4.41 6.72
C ALA A 761 13.64 3.42 6.22
N TYR A 762 14.82 3.91 5.81
CA TYR A 762 15.93 3.03 5.41
C TYR A 762 16.45 2.18 6.57
N VAL A 763 16.67 2.79 7.74
CA VAL A 763 17.23 2.07 8.89
C VAL A 763 16.26 1.02 9.43
N THR A 764 14.96 1.28 9.33
CA THR A 764 13.90 0.30 9.63
C THR A 764 14.05 -0.94 8.75
N GLY A 765 14.23 -0.74 7.44
CA GLY A 765 14.44 -1.83 6.49
C GLY A 765 15.73 -2.62 6.76
N VAL A 766 16.86 -1.93 6.94
CA VAL A 766 18.15 -2.59 7.25
C VAL A 766 18.06 -3.39 8.55
N THR A 767 17.40 -2.85 9.58
CA THR A 767 17.23 -3.54 10.87
C THR A 767 16.43 -4.84 10.69
N CYS A 768 15.34 -4.81 9.92
CA CYS A 768 14.58 -6.02 9.58
C CYS A 768 15.44 -7.02 8.79
N ALA A 769 16.24 -6.56 7.84
CA ALA A 769 17.11 -7.43 7.04
C ALA A 769 18.19 -8.11 7.89
N GLU A 770 18.82 -7.39 8.82
CA GLU A 770 19.79 -7.97 9.75
C GLU A 770 19.17 -9.06 10.64
N MET A 771 17.93 -8.84 11.12
CA MET A 771 17.21 -9.85 11.90
C MET A 771 16.91 -11.10 11.07
N LEU A 772 16.48 -10.93 9.83
CA LEU A 772 16.23 -12.04 8.89
C LEU A 772 17.51 -12.79 8.54
N ILE A 773 18.61 -12.08 8.28
CA ILE A 773 19.92 -12.68 8.01
C ILE A 773 20.36 -13.55 9.19
N GLY A 774 20.22 -13.05 10.42
CA GLY A 774 20.54 -13.82 11.61
C GLY A 774 19.60 -15.01 11.85
N GLU A 775 18.29 -14.81 11.68
CA GLU A 775 17.27 -15.85 11.92
C GLU A 775 17.36 -17.03 10.93
N TYR A 776 17.66 -16.73 9.67
CA TYR A 776 17.82 -17.73 8.61
C TYR A 776 19.30 -18.13 8.37
N ALA A 777 20.23 -17.67 9.20
CA ALA A 777 21.68 -17.94 9.10
C ALA A 777 22.25 -17.66 7.69
N LEU A 778 21.82 -16.55 7.08
CA LEU A 778 22.18 -16.17 5.71
C LEU A 778 23.60 -15.58 5.60
N ASP A 779 24.26 -15.33 6.73
CA ASP A 779 25.64 -14.86 6.85
C ASP A 779 26.66 -16.01 6.98
N GLN A 780 26.21 -17.25 7.22
CA GLN A 780 27.07 -18.42 7.31
C GLN A 780 27.38 -18.98 5.92
N VAL A 781 28.65 -19.25 5.62
CA VAL A 781 29.07 -19.80 4.31
C VAL A 781 28.73 -21.27 4.17
#